data_AF-A0A7V4LGJ8-F1
#
_entry.id   AF-A0A7V4LGJ8-F1
#
_cell.length_a   1.000
_cell.length_b   1.000
_cell.length_c   1.000
_cell.angle_alpha   90.00
_cell.angle_beta   90.00
_cell.angle_gamma   90.00
#
_symmetry.space_group_name_H-M   'P 1'
#
loop_
_entity.id
_entity.type
_entity.pdbx_description
1 polymer ?
#
loop_
_entity_poly.entity_id
_entity_poly.type
_entity_poly.pdbx_seq_one_letter_code
_entity_poly.pdbx_strand_id
1 'polypeptide(L)'
;MSRPRGVPLAALVVAAAGGCGDAANGGDAGDVPPFDIACTDGSPTLELRCPTELDLGCLAAAGAPAHYGVAAAACDGAAPAVACTPPDGSIFAPGEATVICTATAFSGETATCSFRVHALPAGGFDLACAAPIEAACAGATTAVDVPAPAVVERCGVPLGPPTSDAPAEGFPSGETVVTFRGLGENGFTASCTTTVTVTDETPPGLTCPPPTTVVRASADAEATPPAVTASDACAGELPAAASPAALPRGTWPVEYTATDPAGRTASCRTEITVLDAFAVEGLRVARARLQADDTTAVTLVWEPSAGADATGYRVERAPDPAGPWTALVALDAAELRYTDPALPGTVAWYRVVTLAGTLAGGVSAPVRALAVAATRYDLRRQRVPTIPFDTTLYGVVRHPLDLARGPYPLVLLLHGNHGNCRPSWGGDDQCSQTQDHECHWPGFSTTPNAEGLAYLAETLAANGVVAVSVSGNAVNCRDDYILERTELLIEHLRRWRTWVVTGGEPFGSTFVGRIDLARTGLVGHSRGGEAVSHGPARLAAAPIPGVTIGSVFAIAPTDYHEPSPAAVAWAVVAPGCDGDVPTSHPIAIYDRSLQPPGRPRSQVFFVGANHNYFNTEWRTDDNQLERVCRDRDQVGGEAQRGMLEPTLAAWFAGTLVPGGRLEPFLRADGETPRGIEALAGVELDLRWSHAAEERLTIDDFSGAGAPAVNLLGEPNAQIGFSTARACFENGCDASFDHPHDALLLSWDGGAGTAGWALGALDASGRAALSFRVTSRISTLNDGLTEQEFAVRLIDADGTVVEFPVSTVRRVPHLYAAEQRSEVLQTVRVPLEPLAAWTPGFERAALDRFELGTGLAGHARGSILVTDLELASY
;
A
#
# COMPACT_ATOMS: atom_id res chain seq x y z
N MET A 1 -37.24 -67.75 5.36
CA MET A 1 -38.67 -68.10 5.21
C MET A 1 -39.12 -67.70 3.81
N SER A 2 -40.02 -68.51 3.23
CA SER A 2 -40.89 -68.25 2.06
C SER A 2 -40.28 -67.95 0.68
N ARG A 3 -40.31 -69.00 -0.17
CA ARG A 3 -40.64 -69.00 -1.63
C ARG A 3 -41.79 -68.05 -1.98
N PRO A 4 -41.92 -67.53 -3.23
CA PRO A 4 -42.32 -68.29 -4.44
C PRO A 4 -41.59 -67.82 -5.74
N ARG A 5 -41.72 -68.36 -6.96
CA ARG A 5 -42.28 -69.55 -7.65
C ARG A 5 -41.86 -69.43 -9.14
N GLY A 6 -41.64 -70.57 -9.82
CA GLY A 6 -42.01 -70.90 -11.21
C GLY A 6 -41.45 -70.05 -12.38
N VAL A 7 -40.49 -70.47 -13.24
CA VAL A 7 -40.47 -71.59 -14.25
C VAL A 7 -41.37 -71.27 -15.47
N PRO A 8 -41.11 -71.63 -16.77
CA PRO A 8 -40.09 -72.55 -17.38
C PRO A 8 -39.30 -72.02 -18.62
N LEU A 9 -38.14 -72.63 -18.99
CA LEU A 9 -37.84 -73.62 -20.08
C LEU A 9 -38.31 -73.21 -21.51
N ALA A 10 -37.62 -73.44 -22.64
CA ALA A 10 -36.67 -74.47 -23.09
C ALA A 10 -35.87 -73.91 -24.31
N ALA A 11 -34.55 -74.11 -24.46
CA ALA A 11 -33.85 -75.22 -25.14
C ALA A 11 -34.13 -75.40 -26.65
N LEU A 12 -33.09 -75.24 -27.51
CA LEU A 12 -32.59 -76.19 -28.53
C LEU A 12 -31.53 -75.47 -29.39
N VAL A 13 -30.26 -75.89 -29.40
CA VAL A 13 -29.61 -77.00 -30.15
C VAL A 13 -29.04 -76.57 -31.51
N VAL A 14 -27.74 -76.84 -31.58
CA VAL A 14 -26.79 -76.93 -32.68
C VAL A 14 -27.31 -77.65 -33.93
N ALA A 15 -26.86 -77.19 -35.10
CA ALA A 15 -26.39 -77.93 -36.29
C ALA A 15 -26.89 -77.24 -37.57
N ALA A 16 -26.22 -77.25 -38.71
CA ALA A 16 -24.85 -77.53 -39.11
C ALA A 16 -24.75 -77.06 -40.58
N ALA A 17 -23.52 -76.99 -41.07
CA ALA A 17 -23.10 -76.67 -42.43
C ALA A 17 -23.97 -77.25 -43.57
N GLY A 18 -24.06 -76.47 -44.65
CA GLY A 18 -24.48 -76.92 -45.98
C GLY A 18 -23.94 -75.97 -47.03
N GLY A 19 -22.69 -76.18 -47.47
CA GLY A 19 -22.16 -75.52 -48.66
C GLY A 19 -22.69 -76.20 -49.92
N CYS A 20 -22.87 -75.41 -50.98
CA CYS A 20 -22.89 -75.77 -52.40
C CYS A 20 -22.57 -74.46 -53.14
N GLY A 21 -21.65 -74.37 -54.10
CA GLY A 21 -21.45 -75.31 -55.21
C GLY A 21 -22.16 -74.73 -56.42
N ASP A 22 -21.41 -74.46 -57.49
CA ASP A 22 -21.89 -73.94 -58.77
C ASP A 22 -23.26 -74.52 -59.17
N ALA A 23 -24.25 -73.66 -59.31
CA ALA A 23 -25.49 -73.99 -59.99
C ALA A 23 -26.00 -72.76 -60.74
N ALA A 24 -25.48 -72.58 -61.95
CA ALA A 24 -26.30 -72.08 -63.04
C ALA A 24 -27.41 -73.13 -63.25
N ASN A 25 -28.54 -72.95 -62.56
CA ASN A 25 -29.83 -73.53 -62.88
C ASN A 25 -30.88 -72.61 -62.27
N GLY A 26 -31.79 -72.12 -63.11
CA GLY A 26 -32.85 -71.20 -62.73
C GLY A 26 -33.59 -71.70 -61.50
N GLY A 27 -33.87 -70.79 -60.57
CA GLY A 27 -34.75 -71.09 -59.44
C GLY A 27 -36.12 -71.45 -59.98
N ASP A 28 -36.41 -72.74 -60.05
CA ASP A 28 -37.77 -73.25 -60.18
C ASP A 28 -38.48 -72.94 -58.87
N ALA A 29 -39.33 -71.92 -58.87
CA ALA A 29 -40.20 -71.61 -57.75
C ALA A 29 -41.57 -71.14 -58.26
N GLY A 30 -42.61 -71.80 -57.75
CA GLY A 30 -43.99 -71.38 -57.94
C GLY A 30 -44.77 -72.19 -58.97
N ASP A 31 -44.50 -73.48 -59.16
CA ASP A 31 -45.46 -74.31 -59.90
C ASP A 31 -46.77 -74.37 -59.12
N VAL A 32 -47.77 -73.66 -59.62
CA VAL A 32 -49.14 -73.79 -59.14
C VAL A 32 -49.65 -75.17 -59.56
N PRO A 33 -49.99 -76.07 -58.62
CA PRO A 33 -50.41 -77.42 -58.96
C PRO A 33 -51.65 -77.39 -59.85
N PRO A 34 -51.77 -78.30 -60.83
CA PRO A 34 -52.97 -78.40 -61.65
C PRO A 34 -54.18 -78.62 -60.75
N PHE A 35 -55.27 -77.92 -61.05
CA PHE A 35 -56.51 -78.01 -60.32
C PHE A 35 -57.66 -78.30 -61.30
N ASP A 36 -58.61 -79.13 -60.86
CA ASP A 36 -59.84 -79.39 -61.60
C ASP A 36 -60.95 -78.50 -61.03
N ILE A 37 -61.64 -77.78 -61.91
CA ILE A 37 -62.80 -76.97 -61.54
C ILE A 37 -64.07 -77.84 -61.61
N ALA A 38 -64.91 -77.81 -60.56
CA ALA A 38 -66.13 -78.60 -60.51
C ALA A 38 -67.26 -77.89 -61.29
N CYS A 39 -67.62 -78.45 -62.46
CA CYS A 39 -68.65 -77.88 -63.33
C CYS A 39 -70.05 -78.38 -62.92
N THR A 40 -70.94 -77.47 -62.53
CA THR A 40 -72.36 -77.75 -62.28
C THR A 40 -73.23 -77.07 -63.34
N ASP A 41 -74.30 -77.73 -63.78
CA ASP A 41 -75.10 -77.32 -64.93
C ASP A 41 -75.70 -75.90 -64.76
N GLY A 42 -75.22 -74.93 -65.55
CA GLY A 42 -75.92 -73.66 -65.78
C GLY A 42 -75.12 -72.36 -65.89
N SER A 43 -73.81 -72.32 -65.60
CA SER A 43 -72.97 -71.11 -65.77
C SER A 43 -71.50 -71.49 -66.07
N PRO A 44 -70.77 -70.78 -66.95
CA PRO A 44 -69.33 -71.00 -67.08
C PRO A 44 -68.62 -70.53 -65.81
N THR A 45 -67.61 -71.28 -65.37
CA THR A 45 -66.67 -70.88 -64.32
C THR A 45 -65.25 -70.91 -64.91
N LEU A 46 -64.53 -69.78 -64.77
CA LEU A 46 -63.11 -69.63 -65.09
C LEU A 46 -62.34 -69.30 -63.81
N GLU A 47 -61.33 -70.09 -63.48
CA GLU A 47 -60.43 -69.83 -62.36
C GLU A 47 -58.99 -69.72 -62.84
N LEU A 48 -58.25 -68.74 -62.30
CA LEU A 48 -56.83 -68.51 -62.54
C LEU A 48 -56.10 -68.48 -61.21
N ARG A 49 -55.05 -69.28 -61.07
CA ARG A 49 -54.20 -69.32 -59.87
C ARG A 49 -52.77 -68.94 -60.22
N CYS A 50 -52.29 -67.86 -59.60
CA CYS A 50 -50.90 -67.45 -59.60
C CYS A 50 -50.19 -67.94 -58.32
N PRO A 51 -48.84 -68.00 -58.32
CA PRO A 51 -48.06 -68.05 -57.10
C PRO A 51 -48.40 -66.88 -56.17
N THR A 52 -48.12 -67.01 -54.87
CA THR A 52 -48.29 -65.89 -53.91
C THR A 52 -47.15 -64.87 -53.99
N GLU A 53 -45.91 -65.35 -54.13
CA GLU A 53 -44.68 -64.57 -54.24
C GLU A 53 -43.59 -65.43 -54.88
N LEU A 54 -42.65 -64.81 -55.59
CA LEU A 54 -41.50 -65.45 -56.22
C LEU A 54 -40.20 -64.81 -55.70
N ASP A 55 -39.45 -65.54 -54.89
CA ASP A 55 -38.13 -65.10 -54.41
C ASP A 55 -37.04 -65.71 -55.31
N LEU A 56 -36.31 -64.85 -56.02
CA LEU A 56 -35.22 -65.25 -56.91
C LEU A 56 -33.86 -65.33 -56.20
N GLY A 57 -33.82 -65.03 -54.90
CA GLY A 57 -32.60 -65.01 -54.12
C GLY A 57 -31.62 -63.94 -54.58
N CYS A 58 -30.33 -64.30 -54.58
CA CYS A 58 -29.23 -63.38 -54.86
C CYS A 58 -28.98 -63.24 -56.36
N LEU A 59 -29.19 -62.05 -56.92
CA LEU A 59 -28.99 -61.77 -58.34
C LEU A 59 -27.80 -60.84 -58.57
N ALA A 60 -27.01 -61.13 -59.61
CA ALA A 60 -26.04 -60.17 -60.13
C ALA A 60 -26.78 -58.94 -60.69
N ALA A 61 -26.09 -57.79 -60.84
CA ALA A 61 -26.69 -56.56 -61.36
C ALA A 61 -27.35 -56.73 -62.75
N ALA A 62 -26.95 -57.74 -63.52
CA ALA A 62 -27.54 -58.08 -64.82
C ALA A 62 -28.92 -58.76 -64.74
N GLY A 63 -29.36 -59.18 -63.54
CA GLY A 63 -30.60 -59.92 -63.32
C GLY A 63 -30.54 -61.39 -63.73
N ALA A 64 -31.59 -62.17 -63.43
CA ALA A 64 -31.75 -63.54 -63.89
C ALA A 64 -33.18 -63.80 -64.41
N PRO A 65 -33.36 -64.73 -65.37
CA PRO A 65 -34.68 -65.14 -65.83
C PRO A 65 -35.44 -65.81 -64.68
N ALA A 66 -36.69 -65.41 -64.50
CA ALA A 66 -37.62 -65.99 -63.55
C ALA A 66 -38.62 -66.89 -64.27
N HIS A 67 -38.71 -68.14 -63.82
CA HIS A 67 -39.73 -69.07 -64.30
C HIS A 67 -40.78 -69.27 -63.21
N TYR A 68 -42.05 -69.27 -63.60
CA TYR A 68 -43.20 -69.40 -62.70
C TYR A 68 -44.38 -70.07 -63.41
N GLY A 69 -44.97 -71.05 -62.74
CA GLY A 69 -46.14 -71.76 -63.23
C GLY A 69 -47.44 -71.03 -62.90
N VAL A 70 -48.31 -70.85 -63.88
CA VAL A 70 -49.66 -70.30 -63.68
C VAL A 70 -50.67 -71.31 -64.21
N ALA A 71 -51.63 -71.69 -63.38
CA ALA A 71 -52.64 -72.69 -63.75
C ALA A 71 -54.00 -72.01 -63.98
N ALA A 72 -54.70 -72.42 -65.04
CA ALA A 72 -56.02 -71.92 -65.39
C ALA A 72 -56.93 -73.07 -65.88
N ALA A 73 -58.19 -73.07 -65.45
CA ALA A 73 -59.18 -74.06 -65.88
C ALA A 73 -60.54 -73.41 -66.12
N ALA A 74 -61.27 -73.90 -67.13
CA ALA A 74 -62.60 -73.42 -67.52
C ALA A 74 -63.57 -74.59 -67.80
N CYS A 75 -64.85 -74.41 -67.50
CA CYS A 75 -65.89 -75.43 -67.66
C CYS A 75 -66.44 -75.62 -69.09
N ASP A 76 -65.89 -74.92 -70.10
CA ASP A 76 -66.41 -74.89 -71.48
C ASP A 76 -65.70 -75.85 -72.46
N GLY A 77 -64.86 -76.76 -71.95
CA GLY A 77 -64.29 -77.88 -72.72
C GLY A 77 -63.03 -77.55 -73.54
N ALA A 78 -62.49 -76.34 -73.44
CA ALA A 78 -61.19 -75.95 -74.00
C ALA A 78 -60.30 -75.32 -72.92
N ALA A 79 -58.97 -75.52 -73.00
CA ALA A 79 -58.04 -74.89 -72.06
C ALA A 79 -58.00 -73.36 -72.28
N PRO A 80 -58.20 -72.53 -71.24
CA PRO A 80 -58.18 -71.08 -71.37
C PRO A 80 -56.78 -70.55 -71.72
N ALA A 81 -56.72 -69.48 -72.52
CA ALA A 81 -55.45 -68.85 -72.91
C ALA A 81 -54.92 -67.98 -71.77
N VAL A 82 -53.68 -68.21 -71.31
CA VAL A 82 -53.04 -67.45 -70.22
C VAL A 82 -51.91 -66.57 -70.78
N ALA A 83 -51.88 -65.30 -70.38
CA ALA A 83 -50.81 -64.36 -70.69
C ALA A 83 -50.37 -63.61 -69.42
N CYS A 84 -49.05 -63.57 -69.17
CA CYS A 84 -48.44 -62.86 -68.05
C CYS A 84 -47.56 -61.71 -68.55
N THR A 85 -47.51 -60.62 -67.79
CA THR A 85 -46.59 -59.50 -68.02
C THR A 85 -45.82 -59.15 -66.74
N PRO A 86 -44.47 -59.19 -66.75
CA PRO A 86 -43.61 -59.79 -67.78
C PRO A 86 -44.00 -61.26 -68.07
N PRO A 87 -43.69 -61.85 -69.24
CA PRO A 87 -43.96 -63.27 -69.52
C PRO A 87 -43.00 -64.21 -68.78
N ASP A 88 -43.36 -65.50 -68.68
CA ASP A 88 -42.49 -66.54 -68.08
C ASP A 88 -41.11 -66.54 -68.75
N GLY A 89 -40.05 -66.65 -67.94
CA GLY A 89 -38.65 -66.56 -68.38
C GLY A 89 -38.08 -65.15 -68.53
N SER A 90 -38.83 -64.09 -68.15
CA SER A 90 -38.33 -62.71 -68.16
C SER A 90 -37.21 -62.47 -67.14
N ILE A 91 -36.25 -61.61 -67.47
CA ILE A 91 -35.12 -61.26 -66.59
C ILE A 91 -35.55 -60.18 -65.59
N PHE A 92 -35.37 -60.45 -64.30
CA PHE A 92 -35.59 -59.49 -63.21
C PHE A 92 -34.24 -59.06 -62.63
N ALA A 93 -34.05 -57.75 -62.49
CA ALA A 93 -32.90 -57.17 -61.78
C ALA A 93 -33.11 -57.22 -60.25
N PRO A 94 -32.05 -57.09 -59.43
CA PRO A 94 -32.20 -57.00 -57.98
C PRO A 94 -33.16 -55.88 -57.55
N GLY A 95 -34.10 -56.19 -56.65
CA GLY A 95 -35.15 -55.29 -56.18
C GLY A 95 -36.52 -55.97 -56.11
N GLU A 96 -37.57 -55.16 -56.01
CA GLU A 96 -38.98 -55.59 -55.99
C GLU A 96 -39.61 -55.37 -57.38
N ALA A 97 -40.25 -56.40 -57.93
CA ALA A 97 -41.03 -56.34 -59.17
C ALA A 97 -42.38 -57.07 -59.02
N THR A 98 -43.31 -56.91 -59.96
CA THR A 98 -44.64 -57.54 -59.91
C THR A 98 -45.00 -58.13 -61.27
N VAL A 99 -45.47 -59.38 -61.28
CA VAL A 99 -46.00 -60.08 -62.46
C VAL A 99 -47.53 -60.09 -62.37
N ILE A 100 -48.20 -59.78 -63.48
CA ILE A 100 -49.67 -59.83 -63.60
C ILE A 100 -50.04 -60.79 -64.72
N CYS A 101 -50.91 -61.76 -64.43
CA CYS A 101 -51.37 -62.78 -65.35
C CYS A 101 -52.87 -62.69 -65.58
N THR A 102 -53.28 -62.92 -66.83
CA THR A 102 -54.68 -62.91 -67.28
C THR A 102 -54.99 -64.19 -68.04
N ALA A 103 -56.06 -64.88 -67.68
CA ALA A 103 -56.61 -66.02 -68.39
C ALA A 103 -57.90 -65.65 -69.09
N THR A 104 -58.14 -66.17 -70.29
CA THR A 104 -59.37 -65.94 -71.08
C THR A 104 -59.96 -67.29 -71.54
N ALA A 105 -61.23 -67.53 -71.20
CA ALA A 105 -61.99 -68.71 -71.63
C ALA A 105 -62.48 -68.58 -73.09
N PHE A 106 -62.88 -69.69 -73.73
CA PHE A 106 -63.41 -69.67 -75.09
C PHE A 106 -64.74 -68.91 -75.17
N SER A 107 -65.52 -68.95 -74.07
CA SER A 107 -66.73 -68.15 -73.86
C SER A 107 -66.49 -66.62 -73.80
N GLY A 108 -65.23 -66.17 -73.70
CA GLY A 108 -64.84 -64.76 -73.62
C GLY A 108 -64.70 -64.20 -72.20
N GLU A 109 -64.91 -65.02 -71.17
CA GLU A 109 -64.72 -64.63 -69.76
C GLU A 109 -63.23 -64.51 -69.41
N THR A 110 -62.85 -63.56 -68.55
CA THR A 110 -61.45 -63.32 -68.16
C THR A 110 -61.24 -63.34 -66.65
N ALA A 111 -60.15 -63.94 -66.18
CA ALA A 111 -59.70 -63.92 -64.79
C ALA A 111 -58.26 -63.39 -64.69
N THR A 112 -57.94 -62.62 -63.64
CA THR A 112 -56.63 -61.99 -63.45
C THR A 112 -56.07 -62.28 -62.06
N CYS A 113 -54.76 -62.49 -61.94
CA CYS A 113 -54.03 -62.53 -60.66
C CYS A 113 -52.65 -61.88 -60.80
N SER A 114 -52.03 -61.52 -59.67
CA SER A 114 -50.70 -60.90 -59.64
C SER A 114 -49.90 -61.35 -58.41
N PHE A 115 -48.58 -61.37 -58.53
CA PHE A 115 -47.66 -61.71 -57.45
C PHE A 115 -46.37 -60.90 -57.53
N ARG A 116 -45.68 -60.73 -56.39
CA ARG A 116 -44.40 -60.02 -56.33
C ARG A 116 -43.23 -60.95 -56.62
N VAL A 117 -42.19 -60.36 -57.21
CA VAL A 117 -40.89 -60.97 -57.44
C VAL A 117 -39.88 -60.19 -56.59
N HIS A 118 -39.25 -60.84 -55.61
CA HIS A 118 -38.21 -60.25 -54.76
C HIS A 118 -36.83 -60.81 -55.15
N ALA A 119 -35.83 -59.94 -55.27
CA ALA A 119 -34.45 -60.32 -55.53
C ALA A 119 -33.46 -59.43 -54.77
N LEU A 120 -32.46 -60.01 -54.10
CA LEU A 120 -31.41 -59.29 -53.39
C LEU A 120 -30.19 -59.06 -54.30
N PRO A 121 -29.52 -57.89 -54.24
CA PRO A 121 -28.30 -57.66 -55.01
C PRO A 121 -27.15 -58.53 -54.47
N ALA A 122 -26.39 -59.14 -55.38
CA ALA A 122 -25.20 -59.91 -55.04
C ALA A 122 -24.14 -59.01 -54.36
N GLY A 123 -23.71 -59.41 -53.15
CA GLY A 123 -22.66 -58.76 -52.35
C GLY A 123 -23.11 -57.64 -51.40
N GLY A 124 -24.34 -57.68 -50.88
CA GLY A 124 -24.77 -56.83 -49.76
C GLY A 124 -24.40 -57.40 -48.39
N PHE A 125 -24.08 -56.56 -47.40
CA PHE A 125 -23.76 -57.01 -46.05
C PHE A 125 -24.24 -55.99 -45.02
N ASP A 126 -24.49 -56.46 -43.80
CA ASP A 126 -24.79 -55.61 -42.64
C ASP A 126 -23.68 -55.74 -41.60
N LEU A 127 -23.40 -54.65 -40.88
CA LEU A 127 -22.55 -54.68 -39.68
C LEU A 127 -23.43 -54.65 -38.43
N ALA A 128 -23.27 -55.62 -37.54
CA ALA A 128 -23.91 -55.64 -36.24
C ALA A 128 -22.89 -55.29 -35.15
N CYS A 129 -22.96 -54.05 -34.66
CA CYS A 129 -22.13 -53.58 -33.56
C CYS A 129 -22.61 -54.14 -32.22
N ALA A 130 -21.69 -54.28 -31.27
CA ALA A 130 -22.02 -54.66 -29.90
C ALA A 130 -22.90 -53.61 -29.20
N ALA A 131 -23.60 -54.04 -28.14
CA ALA A 131 -24.31 -53.14 -27.23
C ALA A 131 -23.34 -52.11 -26.60
N PRO A 132 -23.84 -50.98 -26.06
CA PRO A 132 -23.00 -49.99 -25.38
C PRO A 132 -22.07 -50.62 -24.34
N ILE A 133 -20.84 -50.13 -24.28
CA ILE A 133 -19.76 -50.64 -23.43
C ILE A 133 -19.53 -49.64 -22.30
N GLU A 134 -19.55 -50.12 -21.06
CA GLU A 134 -19.18 -49.32 -19.89
C GLU A 134 -17.82 -49.76 -19.36
N ALA A 135 -16.96 -48.78 -19.04
CA ALA A 135 -15.64 -49.03 -18.46
C ALA A 135 -15.35 -48.02 -17.36
N ALA A 136 -14.65 -48.45 -16.30
CA ALA A 136 -14.13 -47.54 -15.30
C ALA A 136 -12.86 -46.88 -15.82
N CYS A 137 -12.69 -45.59 -15.54
CA CYS A 137 -11.50 -44.86 -15.90
C CYS A 137 -10.23 -45.47 -15.28
N ALA A 138 -9.14 -45.55 -16.06
CA ALA A 138 -7.85 -46.11 -15.63
C ALA A 138 -6.65 -45.15 -15.81
N GLY A 139 -6.90 -43.88 -16.15
CA GLY A 139 -5.88 -42.88 -16.44
C GLY A 139 -6.39 -41.82 -17.43
N ALA A 140 -5.46 -41.07 -18.04
CA ALA A 140 -5.79 -40.05 -19.03
C ALA A 140 -6.59 -40.62 -20.23
N THR A 141 -6.34 -41.88 -20.55
CA THR A 141 -7.17 -42.69 -21.44
C THR A 141 -7.36 -44.08 -20.85
N THR A 142 -8.49 -44.71 -21.15
CA THR A 142 -8.84 -46.06 -20.73
C THR A 142 -8.80 -47.00 -21.92
N ALA A 143 -7.98 -48.05 -21.85
CA ALA A 143 -8.00 -49.11 -22.84
C ALA A 143 -9.30 -49.90 -22.69
N VAL A 144 -10.20 -49.77 -23.67
CA VAL A 144 -11.44 -50.52 -23.75
C VAL A 144 -11.35 -51.42 -24.97
N ASP A 145 -11.52 -52.72 -24.77
CA ASP A 145 -11.62 -53.67 -25.87
C ASP A 145 -12.96 -53.48 -26.57
N VAL A 146 -12.94 -52.88 -27.77
CA VAL A 146 -14.14 -52.70 -28.59
C VAL A 146 -14.20 -53.86 -29.58
N PRO A 147 -15.07 -54.85 -29.37
CA PRO A 147 -15.15 -56.02 -30.24
C PRO A 147 -15.52 -55.60 -31.66
N ALA A 148 -14.84 -56.20 -32.65
CA ALA A 148 -15.16 -55.99 -34.04
C ALA A 148 -16.64 -56.36 -34.31
N PRO A 149 -17.37 -55.57 -35.13
CA PRO A 149 -18.77 -55.85 -35.41
C PRO A 149 -18.90 -57.19 -36.13
N ALA A 150 -19.97 -57.92 -35.83
CA ALA A 150 -20.27 -59.14 -36.56
C ALA A 150 -20.69 -58.77 -38.00
N VAL A 151 -20.02 -59.37 -38.98
CA VAL A 151 -20.40 -59.27 -40.38
C VAL A 151 -21.53 -60.26 -40.63
N VAL A 152 -22.70 -59.74 -40.96
CA VAL A 152 -23.82 -60.57 -41.40
C VAL A 152 -23.80 -60.57 -42.93
N GLU A 153 -23.13 -61.58 -43.50
CA GLU A 153 -23.05 -61.75 -44.94
C GLU A 153 -24.43 -62.05 -45.51
N ARG A 154 -24.82 -61.30 -46.54
CA ARG A 154 -25.94 -61.66 -47.41
C ARG A 154 -25.38 -61.85 -48.82
N CYS A 155 -25.65 -62.98 -49.44
CA CYS A 155 -25.27 -63.20 -50.85
C CYS A 155 -23.75 -63.20 -51.17
N GLY A 156 -22.91 -63.72 -50.27
CA GLY A 156 -21.73 -64.52 -50.63
C GLY A 156 -20.46 -63.81 -51.12
N VAL A 157 -20.17 -62.57 -50.73
CA VAL A 157 -18.85 -61.95 -50.98
C VAL A 157 -18.13 -61.74 -49.65
N PRO A 158 -16.91 -62.29 -49.47
CA PRO A 158 -16.14 -62.08 -48.26
C PRO A 158 -15.76 -60.60 -48.12
N LEU A 159 -16.03 -60.05 -46.94
CA LEU A 159 -15.63 -58.69 -46.58
C LEU A 159 -14.16 -58.65 -46.15
N GLY A 160 -13.47 -57.55 -46.48
CA GLY A 160 -12.29 -57.15 -45.73
C GLY A 160 -12.66 -56.76 -44.29
N PRO A 161 -11.72 -56.80 -43.32
CA PRO A 161 -12.01 -56.43 -41.95
C PRO A 161 -12.55 -54.99 -41.88
N PRO A 162 -13.67 -54.74 -41.18
CA PRO A 162 -14.23 -53.40 -41.05
C PRO A 162 -13.23 -52.46 -40.37
N THR A 163 -13.17 -51.23 -40.86
CA THR A 163 -12.36 -50.17 -40.25
C THR A 163 -13.10 -49.57 -39.06
N SER A 164 -12.36 -49.16 -38.04
CA SER A 164 -12.88 -48.52 -36.82
C SER A 164 -12.24 -47.14 -36.65
N ASP A 165 -13.03 -46.18 -36.18
CA ASP A 165 -12.55 -44.88 -35.71
C ASP A 165 -12.25 -44.85 -34.20
N ALA A 166 -12.23 -46.02 -33.55
CA ALA A 166 -11.85 -46.13 -32.14
C ALA A 166 -10.47 -45.47 -31.89
N PRO A 167 -10.35 -44.61 -30.86
CA PRO A 167 -9.09 -43.94 -30.56
C PRO A 167 -7.98 -44.96 -30.27
N ALA A 168 -6.89 -44.91 -31.04
CA ALA A 168 -5.77 -45.86 -30.91
C ALA A 168 -5.07 -45.78 -29.55
N GLU A 169 -5.10 -44.61 -28.90
CA GLU A 169 -4.48 -44.34 -27.60
C GLU A 169 -5.43 -44.62 -26.41
N GLY A 170 -6.64 -45.14 -26.67
CA GLY A 170 -7.67 -45.41 -25.65
C GLY A 170 -8.72 -44.31 -25.49
N PHE A 171 -9.75 -44.57 -24.69
CA PHE A 171 -10.94 -43.72 -24.55
C PHE A 171 -10.80 -42.69 -23.43
N PRO A 172 -11.06 -41.39 -23.68
CA PRO A 172 -11.13 -40.41 -22.60
C PRO A 172 -12.37 -40.66 -21.71
N SER A 173 -12.39 -40.03 -20.53
CA SER A 173 -13.59 -40.05 -19.67
C SER A 173 -14.79 -39.41 -20.37
N GLY A 174 -15.98 -39.95 -20.12
CA GLY A 174 -17.22 -39.55 -20.79
C GLY A 174 -17.65 -40.49 -21.92
N GLU A 175 -18.52 -39.99 -22.79
CA GLU A 175 -19.14 -40.76 -23.87
C GLU A 175 -18.37 -40.60 -25.18
N THR A 176 -17.93 -41.72 -25.77
CA THR A 176 -17.30 -41.77 -27.09
C THR A 176 -18.11 -42.67 -28.00
N VAL A 177 -18.57 -42.15 -29.14
CA VAL A 177 -19.25 -42.94 -30.16
C VAL A 177 -18.21 -43.50 -31.13
N VAL A 178 -18.14 -44.83 -31.24
CA VAL A 178 -17.28 -45.55 -32.19
C VAL A 178 -18.09 -45.97 -33.39
N THR A 179 -17.66 -45.55 -34.58
CA THR A 179 -18.24 -45.92 -35.87
C THR A 179 -17.37 -46.96 -36.56
N PHE A 180 -17.97 -48.10 -36.87
CA PHE A 180 -17.37 -49.09 -37.75
C PHE A 180 -17.87 -48.89 -39.18
N ARG A 181 -16.96 -48.99 -40.15
CA ARG A 181 -17.25 -48.87 -41.58
C ARG A 181 -16.66 -50.05 -42.34
N GLY A 182 -17.51 -50.76 -43.06
CA GLY A 182 -17.11 -51.81 -44.00
C GLY A 182 -17.29 -51.33 -45.44
N LEU A 183 -16.35 -51.70 -46.31
CA LEU A 183 -16.43 -51.49 -47.75
C LEU A 183 -16.28 -52.85 -48.44
N GLY A 184 -17.32 -53.29 -49.14
CA GLY A 184 -17.27 -54.47 -50.00
C GLY A 184 -16.53 -54.19 -51.30
N GLU A 185 -15.97 -55.24 -51.92
CA GLU A 185 -15.20 -55.14 -53.18
C GLU A 185 -16.02 -54.59 -54.37
N ASN A 186 -17.35 -54.67 -54.27
CA ASN A 186 -18.32 -54.15 -55.23
C ASN A 186 -18.76 -52.68 -54.95
N GLY A 187 -18.14 -52.01 -53.96
CA GLY A 187 -18.44 -50.62 -53.60
C GLY A 187 -19.61 -50.44 -52.63
N PHE A 188 -20.23 -51.52 -52.14
CA PHE A 188 -21.24 -51.43 -51.08
C PHE A 188 -20.62 -51.05 -49.74
N THR A 189 -21.26 -50.13 -49.02
CA THR A 189 -20.83 -49.69 -47.69
C THR A 189 -21.90 -49.98 -46.65
N ALA A 190 -21.50 -50.53 -45.50
CA ALA A 190 -22.33 -50.60 -44.31
C ALA A 190 -21.60 -49.96 -43.13
N SER A 191 -22.37 -49.35 -42.23
CA SER A 191 -21.85 -48.75 -41.01
C SER A 191 -22.73 -49.10 -39.82
N CYS A 192 -22.11 -49.32 -38.67
CA CYS A 192 -22.79 -49.38 -37.38
C CYS A 192 -22.01 -48.60 -36.34
N THR A 193 -22.66 -48.22 -35.26
CA THR A 193 -22.04 -47.50 -34.14
C THR A 193 -22.24 -48.25 -32.84
N THR A 194 -21.25 -48.17 -31.95
CA THR A 194 -21.40 -48.52 -30.53
C THR A 194 -20.92 -47.35 -29.68
N THR A 195 -21.44 -47.23 -28.47
CA THR A 195 -21.06 -46.17 -27.53
C THR A 195 -20.18 -46.76 -26.46
N VAL A 196 -19.02 -46.14 -26.20
CA VAL A 196 -18.16 -46.43 -25.06
C VAL A 196 -18.33 -45.31 -24.03
N THR A 197 -18.81 -45.66 -22.85
CA THR A 197 -18.95 -44.75 -21.72
C THR A 197 -17.89 -45.07 -20.69
N VAL A 198 -16.92 -44.17 -20.51
CA VAL A 198 -15.89 -44.28 -19.47
C VAL A 198 -16.32 -43.45 -18.26
N THR A 199 -16.67 -44.11 -17.16
CA THR A 199 -17.03 -43.45 -15.91
C THR A 199 -15.79 -43.31 -15.03
N ASP A 200 -15.50 -42.08 -14.63
CA ASP A 200 -14.67 -41.86 -13.45
C ASP A 200 -15.43 -42.37 -12.22
N GLU A 201 -14.74 -42.99 -11.26
CA GLU A 201 -15.24 -43.51 -9.99
C GLU A 201 -14.44 -43.02 -8.77
N THR A 202 -13.31 -42.36 -8.99
CA THR A 202 -12.34 -42.03 -7.95
C THR A 202 -12.30 -40.53 -7.70
N PRO A 203 -12.36 -40.07 -6.43
CA PRO A 203 -12.11 -38.67 -6.13
C PRO A 203 -10.67 -38.25 -6.46
N PRO A 204 -10.41 -36.94 -6.66
CA PRO A 204 -9.07 -36.45 -6.91
C PRO A 204 -8.12 -36.69 -5.74
N GLY A 205 -6.83 -36.87 -6.03
CA GLY A 205 -5.77 -36.82 -5.04
C GLY A 205 -5.51 -35.39 -4.58
N LEU A 206 -5.66 -35.14 -3.28
CA LEU A 206 -5.42 -33.83 -2.65
C LEU A 206 -4.62 -34.02 -1.35
N THR A 207 -3.49 -33.33 -1.23
CA THR A 207 -2.64 -33.36 -0.02
C THR A 207 -2.49 -31.96 0.54
N CYS A 208 -2.77 -31.81 1.83
CA CYS A 208 -2.65 -30.52 2.51
C CYS A 208 -1.20 -30.16 2.84
N PRO A 209 -0.85 -28.85 2.82
CA PRO A 209 0.42 -28.40 3.33
C PRO A 209 0.48 -28.61 4.85
N PRO A 210 1.68 -28.76 5.44
CA PRO A 210 1.83 -28.77 6.89
C PRO A 210 1.31 -27.45 7.50
N PRO A 211 1.06 -27.39 8.82
CA PRO A 211 0.73 -26.14 9.47
C PRO A 211 1.79 -25.06 9.18
N THR A 212 1.34 -23.88 8.79
CA THR A 212 2.23 -22.79 8.34
C THR A 212 1.89 -21.47 9.02
N THR A 213 2.91 -20.64 9.19
CA THR A 213 2.75 -19.27 9.67
C THR A 213 2.97 -18.29 8.52
N VAL A 214 2.06 -17.34 8.37
CA VAL A 214 2.16 -16.23 7.41
C VAL A 214 2.09 -14.91 8.17
N VAL A 215 2.62 -13.85 7.56
CA VAL A 215 2.70 -12.52 8.18
C VAL A 215 2.01 -11.51 7.28
N ARG A 216 1.15 -10.67 7.85
CA ARG A 216 0.52 -9.55 7.14
C ARG A 216 1.41 -8.32 7.23
N ALA A 217 1.55 -7.64 6.10
CA ALA A 217 2.44 -6.47 5.97
C ALA A 217 1.76 -5.13 6.34
N SER A 218 0.42 -5.10 6.45
CA SER A 218 -0.37 -3.95 6.91
C SER A 218 -1.63 -4.41 7.65
N ALA A 219 -2.24 -3.51 8.42
CA ALA A 219 -3.43 -3.78 9.22
C ALA A 219 -4.65 -4.20 8.37
N ASP A 220 -4.79 -3.56 7.20
CA ASP A 220 -5.90 -3.78 6.27
C ASP A 220 -5.67 -4.92 5.28
N ALA A 221 -4.45 -5.47 5.22
CA ALA A 221 -4.19 -6.63 4.38
C ALA A 221 -4.86 -7.87 4.99
N GLU A 222 -5.38 -8.76 4.13
CA GLU A 222 -5.81 -10.10 4.52
C GLU A 222 -4.77 -11.10 4.02
N ALA A 223 -4.44 -12.11 4.83
CA ALA A 223 -3.57 -13.18 4.36
C ALA A 223 -4.38 -14.17 3.52
N THR A 224 -3.84 -14.56 2.37
CA THR A 224 -4.41 -15.62 1.53
C THR A 224 -3.76 -16.95 1.87
N PRO A 225 -4.55 -18.05 2.02
CA PRO A 225 -3.98 -19.39 2.17
C PRO A 225 -3.04 -19.74 1.00
N PRO A 226 -1.93 -20.46 1.24
CA PRO A 226 -1.06 -20.96 0.17
C PRO A 226 -1.82 -21.84 -0.83
N ALA A 227 -1.50 -21.73 -2.12
CA ALA A 227 -2.10 -22.61 -3.13
C ALA A 227 -1.69 -24.07 -2.91
N VAL A 228 -2.62 -25.00 -3.17
CA VAL A 228 -2.38 -26.45 -3.11
C VAL A 228 -2.73 -27.07 -4.46
N THR A 229 -2.01 -28.13 -4.81
CA THR A 229 -2.24 -28.87 -6.06
C THR A 229 -3.17 -30.06 -5.81
N ALA A 230 -4.16 -30.23 -6.67
CA ALA A 230 -4.98 -31.44 -6.74
C ALA A 230 -4.78 -32.10 -8.10
N SER A 231 -4.83 -33.43 -8.15
CA SER A 231 -4.72 -34.17 -9.41
C SER A 231 -5.62 -35.39 -9.40
N ASP A 232 -6.29 -35.65 -10.50
CA ASP A 232 -7.08 -36.85 -10.72
C ASP A 232 -6.50 -37.68 -11.88
N ALA A 233 -6.67 -39.00 -11.82
CA ALA A 233 -6.15 -39.91 -12.84
C ALA A 233 -6.84 -39.71 -14.20
N CYS A 234 -8.11 -39.33 -14.20
CA CYS A 234 -8.98 -39.17 -15.35
C CYS A 234 -9.04 -37.73 -15.86
N ALA A 235 -8.91 -36.75 -14.96
CA ALA A 235 -9.02 -35.33 -15.27
C ALA A 235 -7.69 -34.56 -15.26
N GLY A 236 -6.61 -35.13 -14.74
CA GLY A 236 -5.31 -34.45 -14.63
C GLY A 236 -5.27 -33.43 -13.49
N GLU A 237 -4.58 -32.29 -13.67
CA GLU A 237 -4.50 -31.24 -12.64
C GLU A 237 -5.85 -30.53 -12.45
N LEU A 238 -6.23 -30.32 -11.19
CA LEU A 238 -7.49 -29.71 -10.80
C LEU A 238 -7.26 -28.50 -9.88
N PRO A 239 -8.10 -27.46 -9.97
CA PRO A 239 -8.06 -26.35 -9.03
C PRO A 239 -8.56 -26.79 -7.65
N ALA A 240 -7.86 -26.38 -6.59
CA ALA A 240 -8.30 -26.54 -5.22
C ALA A 240 -8.71 -25.20 -4.62
N ALA A 241 -9.92 -25.11 -4.08
CA ALA A 241 -10.44 -23.92 -3.42
C ALA A 241 -10.20 -23.99 -1.91
N ALA A 242 -9.76 -22.88 -1.32
CA ALA A 242 -9.55 -22.74 0.12
C ALA A 242 -10.73 -22.03 0.79
N SER A 243 -11.13 -22.49 1.98
CA SER A 243 -12.15 -21.83 2.80
C SER A 243 -11.73 -21.80 4.29
N PRO A 244 -11.70 -20.62 4.94
CA PRO A 244 -11.90 -19.29 4.35
C PRO A 244 -10.73 -18.87 3.43
N ALA A 245 -11.01 -18.08 2.40
CA ALA A 245 -10.02 -17.58 1.44
C ALA A 245 -9.27 -16.32 1.91
N ALA A 246 -9.79 -15.67 2.95
CA ALA A 246 -9.25 -14.48 3.58
C ALA A 246 -9.07 -14.73 5.07
N LEU A 247 -7.84 -14.55 5.56
CA LEU A 247 -7.47 -14.85 6.94
C LEU A 247 -7.04 -13.56 7.68
N PRO A 248 -7.85 -13.08 8.65
CA PRO A 248 -7.43 -12.07 9.62
C PRO A 248 -6.31 -12.58 10.53
N ARG A 249 -5.80 -11.73 11.44
CA ARG A 249 -4.88 -12.17 12.50
C ARG A 249 -5.49 -13.31 13.33
N GLY A 250 -4.67 -14.31 13.65
CA GLY A 250 -5.06 -15.47 14.46
C GLY A 250 -4.73 -16.79 13.79
N THR A 251 -5.13 -17.89 14.41
CA THR A 251 -4.99 -19.24 13.85
C THR A 251 -6.30 -19.68 13.23
N TRP A 252 -6.26 -20.00 11.94
CA TRP A 252 -7.42 -20.37 11.16
C TRP A 252 -7.29 -21.80 10.65
N PRO A 253 -8.30 -22.64 10.90
CA PRO A 253 -8.41 -23.89 10.17
C PRO A 253 -8.85 -23.60 8.73
N VAL A 254 -8.04 -23.99 7.75
CA VAL A 254 -8.37 -23.85 6.34
C VAL A 254 -8.66 -25.22 5.75
N GLU A 255 -9.82 -25.34 5.12
CA GLU A 255 -10.22 -26.51 4.35
C GLU A 255 -9.98 -26.24 2.86
N TYR A 256 -9.23 -27.14 2.22
CA TYR A 256 -9.07 -27.16 0.77
C TYR A 256 -10.02 -28.21 0.19
N THR A 257 -10.71 -27.86 -0.89
CA THR A 257 -11.60 -28.77 -1.62
C THR A 257 -11.28 -28.74 -3.11
N ALA A 258 -11.15 -29.91 -3.73
CA ALA A 258 -11.02 -30.07 -5.17
C ALA A 258 -12.15 -30.97 -5.68
N THR A 259 -12.72 -30.63 -6.83
CA THR A 259 -13.82 -31.35 -7.46
C THR A 259 -13.44 -31.69 -8.90
N ASP A 260 -13.53 -32.97 -9.28
CA ASP A 260 -13.32 -33.39 -10.66
C ASP A 260 -14.55 -33.10 -11.56
N PRO A 261 -14.44 -33.22 -12.90
CA PRO A 261 -15.57 -33.02 -13.80
C PRO A 261 -16.73 -34.02 -13.63
N ALA A 262 -16.48 -35.16 -12.99
CA ALA A 262 -17.50 -36.16 -12.67
C ALA A 262 -18.23 -35.85 -11.35
N GLY A 263 -17.85 -34.77 -10.66
CA GLY A 263 -18.50 -34.26 -9.45
C GLY A 263 -18.02 -34.90 -8.15
N ARG A 264 -16.91 -35.66 -8.14
CA ARG A 264 -16.35 -36.19 -6.89
C ARG A 264 -15.40 -35.21 -6.28
N THR A 265 -15.41 -35.21 -4.95
CA THR A 265 -14.71 -34.20 -4.15
C THR A 265 -13.69 -34.86 -3.23
N ALA A 266 -12.51 -34.27 -3.12
CA ALA A 266 -11.59 -34.52 -2.03
C ALA A 266 -11.43 -33.24 -1.20
N SER A 267 -11.39 -33.39 0.12
CA SER A 267 -11.05 -32.29 1.02
C SER A 267 -9.94 -32.66 1.98
N CYS A 268 -9.18 -31.66 2.39
CA CYS A 268 -8.18 -31.79 3.44
C CYS A 268 -8.13 -30.49 4.26
N ARG A 269 -7.62 -30.59 5.50
CA ARG A 269 -7.57 -29.47 6.44
C ARG A 269 -6.16 -29.23 6.95
N THR A 270 -5.78 -27.96 7.08
CA THR A 270 -4.54 -27.53 7.73
C THR A 270 -4.79 -26.32 8.63
N GLU A 271 -3.83 -26.00 9.49
CA GLU A 271 -3.87 -24.79 10.32
C GLU A 271 -2.93 -23.73 9.76
N ILE A 272 -3.43 -22.51 9.61
CA ILE A 272 -2.64 -21.35 9.19
C ILE A 272 -2.67 -20.32 10.31
N THR A 273 -1.50 -19.98 10.84
CA THR A 273 -1.34 -18.89 11.81
C THR A 273 -0.95 -17.61 11.09
N VAL A 274 -1.72 -16.55 11.30
CA VAL A 274 -1.51 -15.23 10.72
C VAL A 274 -1.02 -14.27 11.81
N LEU A 275 0.18 -13.73 11.62
CA LEU A 275 0.83 -12.75 12.50
C LEU A 275 0.80 -11.34 11.91
N ASP A 276 0.89 -10.33 12.78
CA ASP A 276 0.95 -8.92 12.41
C ASP A 276 2.34 -8.32 12.70
N ALA A 277 3.09 -8.02 11.64
CA ALA A 277 4.35 -7.27 11.73
C ALA A 277 4.39 -6.23 10.61
N PHE A 278 3.72 -5.09 10.84
CA PHE A 278 3.53 -4.07 9.80
C PHE A 278 4.79 -3.24 9.56
N ALA A 279 4.85 -2.57 8.41
CA ALA A 279 5.93 -1.64 8.10
C ALA A 279 6.05 -0.55 9.17
N VAL A 280 7.28 -0.13 9.48
CA VAL A 280 7.50 1.05 10.33
C VAL A 280 7.26 2.33 9.53
N GLU A 281 6.79 3.35 10.24
CA GLU A 281 6.68 4.71 9.72
C GLU A 281 7.83 5.60 10.22
N GLY A 282 7.92 6.81 9.67
CA GLY A 282 8.86 7.82 10.18
C GLY A 282 10.33 7.44 10.08
N LEU A 283 10.72 6.52 9.17
CA LEU A 283 12.13 6.26 8.89
C LEU A 283 12.78 7.55 8.35
N ARG A 284 13.93 7.93 8.92
CA ARG A 284 14.65 9.15 8.53
C ARG A 284 16.16 9.03 8.75
N VAL A 285 16.91 9.84 7.99
CA VAL A 285 18.34 10.07 8.22
C VAL A 285 18.48 11.16 9.29
N ALA A 286 18.61 10.73 10.55
CA ALA A 286 18.55 11.63 11.70
C ALA A 286 19.89 12.30 12.04
N ARG A 287 21.00 11.64 11.70
CA ARG A 287 22.34 12.13 12.01
C ARG A 287 23.33 11.64 10.95
N ALA A 288 24.31 12.47 10.61
CA ALA A 288 25.47 12.05 9.84
C ALA A 288 26.75 12.60 10.46
N ARG A 289 27.84 11.84 10.35
CA ARG A 289 29.17 12.24 10.80
C ARG A 289 30.20 11.95 9.73
N LEU A 290 31.02 12.95 9.40
CA LEU A 290 32.20 12.74 8.57
C LEU A 290 33.31 12.13 9.44
N GLN A 291 33.88 11.01 9.00
CA GLN A 291 34.94 10.32 9.70
C GLN A 291 36.31 10.80 9.24
N ALA A 292 37.34 10.44 10.01
CA ALA A 292 38.73 10.83 9.74
C ALA A 292 39.30 10.19 8.45
N ASP A 293 38.68 9.12 7.95
CA ASP A 293 39.03 8.45 6.69
C ASP A 293 38.18 8.93 5.49
N ASP A 294 37.52 10.09 5.65
CA ASP A 294 36.58 10.70 4.69
C ASP A 294 35.34 9.87 4.38
N THR A 295 35.08 8.78 5.11
CA THR A 295 33.79 8.07 5.02
C THR A 295 32.71 8.78 5.84
N THR A 296 31.45 8.55 5.48
CA THR A 296 30.30 9.14 6.20
C THR A 296 29.60 8.07 7.01
N ALA A 297 29.54 8.24 8.33
CA ALA A 297 28.63 7.46 9.17
C ALA A 297 27.24 8.08 9.13
N VAL A 298 26.19 7.26 9.03
CA VAL A 298 24.79 7.70 8.98
C VAL A 298 23.98 6.97 10.03
N THR A 299 23.26 7.72 10.86
CA THR A 299 22.33 7.19 11.85
C THR A 299 20.89 7.36 11.35
N LEU A 300 20.18 6.24 11.30
CA LEU A 300 18.76 6.14 10.97
C LEU A 300 17.96 6.01 12.25
N VAL A 301 16.75 6.57 12.25
CA VAL A 301 15.73 6.34 13.30
C VAL A 301 14.37 6.13 12.67
N TRP A 302 13.47 5.45 13.36
CA TRP A 302 12.10 5.15 12.91
C TRP A 302 11.14 5.02 14.10
N GLU A 303 9.84 4.98 13.80
CA GLU A 303 8.80 4.74 14.80
C GLU A 303 8.55 3.24 15.01
N PRO A 304 8.12 2.81 16.22
CA PRO A 304 7.77 1.41 16.46
C PRO A 304 6.72 0.91 15.46
N SER A 305 6.81 -0.38 15.08
CA SER A 305 5.74 -1.00 14.30
C SER A 305 4.44 -1.06 15.12
N ALA A 306 3.31 -0.76 14.48
CA ALA A 306 1.98 -0.99 15.04
C ALA A 306 1.55 -2.48 15.04
N GLY A 307 2.33 -3.37 14.40
CA GLY A 307 2.05 -4.80 14.36
C GLY A 307 2.29 -5.48 15.72
N ALA A 308 1.25 -6.11 16.27
CA ALA A 308 1.29 -6.69 17.62
C ALA A 308 2.26 -7.87 17.79
N ASP A 309 2.68 -8.51 16.69
CA ASP A 309 3.59 -9.66 16.68
C ASP A 309 5.00 -9.28 16.19
N ALA A 310 5.31 -7.98 16.12
CA ALA A 310 6.65 -7.48 15.80
C ALA A 310 7.65 -7.86 16.91
N THR A 311 8.65 -8.65 16.55
CA THR A 311 9.72 -9.10 17.46
C THR A 311 11.03 -8.35 17.25
N GLY A 312 11.18 -7.66 16.12
CA GLY A 312 12.41 -6.96 15.79
C GLY A 312 12.38 -6.30 14.42
N TYR A 313 13.54 -5.79 14.02
CA TYR A 313 13.74 -5.07 12.76
C TYR A 313 14.95 -5.60 12.01
N ARG A 314 14.93 -5.53 10.69
CA ARG A 314 16.11 -5.71 9.84
C ARG A 314 16.32 -4.46 9.01
N VAL A 315 17.50 -3.85 9.17
CA VAL A 315 17.90 -2.69 8.37
C VAL A 315 18.55 -3.20 7.09
N GLU A 316 18.08 -2.71 5.95
CA GLU A 316 18.58 -3.07 4.64
C GLU A 316 19.05 -1.83 3.87
N ARG A 317 20.06 -2.01 3.02
CA ARG A 317 20.68 -0.95 2.21
C ARG A 317 20.75 -1.35 0.73
N ALA A 318 20.57 -0.39 -0.16
CA ALA A 318 20.68 -0.54 -1.60
C ALA A 318 21.36 0.66 -2.28
N PRO A 319 21.99 0.49 -3.45
CA PRO A 319 22.51 1.61 -4.25
C PRO A 319 21.40 2.41 -4.97
N ASP A 320 20.24 1.79 -5.21
CA ASP A 320 19.08 2.33 -5.92
C ASP A 320 17.80 2.01 -5.12
N PRO A 321 16.75 2.85 -5.14
CA PRO A 321 15.52 2.56 -4.38
C PRO A 321 14.80 1.28 -4.86
N ALA A 322 15.05 0.81 -6.08
CA ALA A 322 14.53 -0.48 -6.57
C ALA A 322 15.32 -1.69 -6.06
N GLY A 323 16.47 -1.48 -5.41
CA GLY A 323 17.38 -2.53 -4.96
C GLY A 323 18.57 -2.75 -5.92
N PRO A 324 19.26 -3.89 -5.84
CA PRO A 324 19.04 -4.97 -4.89
C PRO A 324 19.33 -4.56 -3.44
N TRP A 325 18.53 -5.09 -2.50
CA TRP A 325 18.63 -4.78 -1.08
C TRP A 325 19.53 -5.78 -0.35
N THR A 326 20.43 -5.26 0.48
CA THR A 326 21.36 -6.04 1.30
C THR A 326 21.07 -5.80 2.77
N ALA A 327 20.88 -6.87 3.54
CA ALA A 327 20.72 -6.78 4.99
C ALA A 327 22.02 -6.33 5.66
N LEU A 328 21.93 -5.32 6.54
CA LEU A 328 23.03 -4.81 7.33
C LEU A 328 23.03 -5.40 8.74
N VAL A 329 21.87 -5.38 9.39
CA VAL A 329 21.72 -5.80 10.79
C VAL A 329 20.30 -6.26 11.08
N ALA A 330 20.14 -7.16 12.05
CA ALA A 330 18.87 -7.46 12.70
C ALA A 330 18.91 -6.96 14.16
N LEU A 331 17.81 -6.36 14.61
CA LEU A 331 17.67 -5.65 15.88
C LEU A 331 16.41 -6.11 16.61
N ASP A 332 16.38 -5.98 17.93
CA ASP A 332 15.20 -6.28 18.75
C ASP A 332 14.12 -5.19 18.60
N ALA A 333 12.87 -5.50 18.96
CA ALA A 333 11.74 -4.57 18.78
C ALA A 333 11.85 -3.24 19.56
N ALA A 334 12.70 -3.19 20.59
CA ALA A 334 12.96 -1.98 21.38
C ALA A 334 13.97 -1.03 20.72
N GLU A 335 14.77 -1.51 19.77
CA GLU A 335 15.79 -0.72 19.08
C GLU A 335 15.16 0.07 17.94
N LEU A 336 15.12 1.40 18.08
CA LEU A 336 14.52 2.32 17.10
C LEU A 336 15.56 3.14 16.31
N ARG A 337 16.83 2.75 16.42
CA ARG A 337 17.93 3.43 15.75
C ARG A 337 18.99 2.46 15.27
N TYR A 338 19.68 2.84 14.20
CA TYR A 338 20.85 2.13 13.70
C TYR A 338 21.86 3.10 13.11
N THR A 339 23.15 2.86 13.34
CA THR A 339 24.23 3.62 12.68
C THR A 339 24.97 2.72 11.71
N ASP A 340 24.90 3.07 10.43
CA ASP A 340 25.79 2.56 9.39
C ASP A 340 27.14 3.28 9.54
N PRO A 341 28.23 2.59 9.95
CA PRO A 341 29.47 3.24 10.29
C PRO A 341 30.19 3.84 9.08
N ALA A 342 29.88 3.38 7.86
CA ALA A 342 30.51 3.88 6.64
C ALA A 342 29.58 3.67 5.43
N LEU A 343 28.96 4.77 4.97
CA LEU A 343 28.14 4.80 3.78
C LEU A 343 29.00 4.52 2.53
N PRO A 344 28.62 3.52 1.69
CA PRO A 344 29.38 3.17 0.51
C PRO A 344 29.07 4.12 -0.66
N GLY A 345 30.10 4.51 -1.41
CA GLY A 345 29.93 5.36 -2.59
C GLY A 345 29.42 6.76 -2.24
N THR A 346 28.61 7.37 -3.12
CA THR A 346 28.13 8.75 -2.95
C THR A 346 26.69 8.84 -2.44
N VAL A 347 25.94 7.74 -2.52
CA VAL A 347 24.53 7.64 -2.12
C VAL A 347 24.22 6.23 -1.65
N ALA A 348 23.33 6.11 -0.68
CA ALA A 348 22.70 4.85 -0.33
C ALA A 348 21.21 5.07 -0.02
N TRP A 349 20.42 4.04 -0.28
CA TRP A 349 19.02 3.95 0.12
C TRP A 349 18.90 2.95 1.26
N TYR A 350 18.10 3.29 2.26
CA TYR A 350 17.86 2.48 3.44
C TYR A 350 16.37 2.20 3.59
N ARG A 351 16.04 1.01 4.08
CA ARG A 351 14.69 0.65 4.50
C ARG A 351 14.76 -0.24 5.74
N VAL A 352 13.66 -0.30 6.47
CA VAL A 352 13.52 -1.15 7.64
C VAL A 352 12.43 -2.18 7.37
N VAL A 353 12.76 -3.44 7.57
CA VAL A 353 11.83 -4.57 7.50
C VAL A 353 11.45 -4.98 8.92
N THR A 354 10.16 -4.99 9.25
CA THR A 354 9.67 -5.49 10.53
C THR A 354 9.64 -7.02 10.51
N LEU A 355 10.07 -7.64 11.61
CA LEU A 355 10.17 -9.09 11.75
C LEU A 355 9.13 -9.63 12.73
N ALA A 356 8.57 -10.79 12.43
CA ALA A 356 7.83 -11.65 13.36
C ALA A 356 8.61 -12.97 13.51
N GLY A 357 9.44 -13.06 14.55
CA GLY A 357 10.48 -14.08 14.67
C GLY A 357 11.48 -13.97 13.51
N THR A 358 11.57 -15.01 12.69
CA THR A 358 12.43 -15.04 11.50
C THR A 358 11.72 -14.59 10.22
N LEU A 359 10.39 -14.39 10.27
CA LEU A 359 9.58 -14.03 9.11
C LEU A 359 9.61 -12.52 8.87
N ALA A 360 9.73 -12.12 7.61
CA ALA A 360 9.58 -10.73 7.21
C ALA A 360 8.09 -10.37 7.10
N GLY A 361 7.69 -9.29 7.75
CA GLY A 361 6.36 -8.70 7.59
C GLY A 361 6.40 -7.54 6.60
N GLY A 362 6.16 -6.33 7.09
CA GLY A 362 6.12 -5.10 6.32
C GLY A 362 7.47 -4.38 6.20
N VAL A 363 7.59 -3.58 5.15
CA VAL A 363 8.80 -2.85 4.78
C VAL A 363 8.50 -1.35 4.72
N SER A 364 9.32 -0.53 5.37
CA SER A 364 9.17 0.92 5.35
C SER A 364 9.34 1.51 3.95
N ALA A 365 8.81 2.72 3.73
CA ALA A 365 9.26 3.54 2.61
C ALA A 365 10.79 3.76 2.71
N PRO A 366 11.53 3.67 1.59
CA PRO A 366 12.97 3.83 1.62
C PRO A 366 13.37 5.30 1.76
N VAL A 367 14.44 5.56 2.52
CA VAL A 367 15.05 6.89 2.66
C VAL A 367 16.43 6.93 2.01
N ARG A 368 16.79 8.09 1.47
CA ARG A 368 18.09 8.33 0.84
C ARG A 368 19.02 9.03 1.81
N ALA A 369 20.26 8.56 1.89
CA ALA A 369 21.37 9.29 2.50
C ALA A 369 22.46 9.57 1.46
N LEU A 370 23.08 10.75 1.55
CA LEU A 370 24.19 11.15 0.70
C LEU A 370 25.50 11.10 1.50
N ALA A 371 26.57 10.61 0.89
CA ALA A 371 27.90 10.79 1.47
C ALA A 371 28.21 12.28 1.56
N VAL A 372 28.90 12.67 2.63
CA VAL A 372 29.24 14.06 2.93
C VAL A 372 30.69 14.32 2.55
N ALA A 373 30.94 15.48 1.96
CA ALA A 373 32.28 16.03 1.76
C ALA A 373 32.46 17.29 2.61
N ALA A 374 33.71 17.55 2.98
CA ALA A 374 34.10 18.74 3.73
C ALA A 374 35.06 19.61 2.92
N THR A 375 34.87 20.92 3.03
CA THR A 375 35.85 21.92 2.60
C THR A 375 35.74 23.16 3.49
N ARG A 376 36.56 24.17 3.26
CA ARG A 376 36.54 25.43 4.01
C ARG A 376 36.98 26.60 3.14
N TYR A 377 36.62 27.80 3.57
CA TYR A 377 37.19 29.03 3.04
C TYR A 377 37.68 29.93 4.19
N ASP A 378 38.79 30.61 3.95
CA ASP A 378 39.38 31.63 4.83
C ASP A 378 39.73 32.84 3.95
N LEU A 379 38.81 33.77 3.82
CA LEU A 379 39.03 35.01 3.09
C LEU A 379 39.42 36.09 4.10
N ARG A 380 40.70 36.45 4.14
CA ARG A 380 41.22 37.49 5.04
C ARG A 380 41.09 38.88 4.45
N ARG A 381 41.15 39.90 5.32
CA ARG A 381 41.14 41.33 4.96
C ARG A 381 39.90 41.72 4.13
N GLN A 382 38.75 41.24 4.57
CA GLN A 382 37.46 41.49 3.94
C GLN A 382 36.79 42.67 4.61
N ARG A 383 36.28 43.60 3.80
CA ARG A 383 35.43 44.68 4.29
C ARG A 383 33.99 44.19 4.34
N VAL A 384 33.41 44.23 5.53
CA VAL A 384 31.99 43.96 5.78
C VAL A 384 31.33 45.27 6.17
N PRO A 385 30.16 45.63 5.63
CA PRO A 385 29.43 46.82 6.08
C PRO A 385 29.21 46.80 7.60
N THR A 386 29.21 47.99 8.22
CA THR A 386 29.08 48.23 9.67
C THR A 386 30.19 47.69 10.59
N ILE A 387 31.01 46.72 10.14
CA ILE A 387 32.20 46.28 10.87
C ILE A 387 33.34 47.30 10.66
N PRO A 388 33.89 47.92 11.73
CA PRO A 388 34.82 49.05 11.61
C PRO A 388 36.27 48.65 11.27
N PHE A 389 36.53 47.38 10.99
CA PHE A 389 37.85 46.84 10.67
C PHE A 389 37.74 45.81 9.55
N ASP A 390 38.83 45.60 8.81
CA ASP A 390 38.89 44.51 7.85
C ASP A 390 38.95 43.18 8.62
N THR A 391 38.03 42.28 8.32
CA THR A 391 37.81 41.03 9.04
C THR A 391 38.09 39.80 8.16
N THR A 392 37.80 38.61 8.69
CA THR A 392 37.91 37.34 7.96
C THR A 392 36.51 36.77 7.73
N LEU A 393 36.22 36.40 6.47
CA LEU A 393 35.10 35.53 6.15
C LEU A 393 35.60 34.09 6.21
N TYR A 394 35.33 33.42 7.34
CA TYR A 394 35.68 32.02 7.57
C TYR A 394 34.41 31.15 7.54
N GLY A 395 34.47 30.00 6.89
CA GLY A 395 33.36 29.06 6.89
C GLY A 395 33.79 27.61 6.70
N VAL A 396 33.16 26.74 7.50
CA VAL A 396 33.27 25.29 7.44
C VAL A 396 32.12 24.77 6.58
N VAL A 397 32.44 24.18 5.44
CA VAL A 397 31.45 23.74 4.44
C VAL A 397 31.25 22.24 4.55
N ARG A 398 29.98 21.82 4.54
CA ARG A 398 29.54 20.44 4.39
C ARG A 398 28.56 20.36 3.24
N HIS A 399 28.77 19.40 2.34
CA HIS A 399 27.93 19.24 1.17
C HIS A 399 27.84 17.78 0.75
N PRO A 400 26.80 17.39 -0.02
CA PRO A 400 26.80 16.11 -0.71
C PRO A 400 28.08 15.92 -1.52
N LEU A 401 28.73 14.76 -1.37
CA LEU A 401 29.96 14.40 -2.06
C LEU A 401 29.79 14.48 -3.59
N ASP A 402 28.65 14.01 -4.09
CA ASP A 402 28.26 14.14 -5.51
C ASP A 402 27.34 15.35 -5.72
N LEU A 403 27.95 16.50 -6.04
CA LEU A 403 27.23 17.74 -6.34
C LEU A 403 26.42 17.69 -7.66
N ALA A 404 26.62 16.68 -8.51
CA ALA A 404 25.97 16.62 -9.81
C ALA A 404 24.46 16.37 -9.75
N ARG A 405 23.97 15.89 -8.60
CA ARG A 405 22.55 15.60 -8.32
C ARG A 405 21.75 16.82 -7.84
N GLY A 406 22.43 17.96 -7.64
CA GLY A 406 21.80 19.23 -7.33
C GLY A 406 21.03 19.83 -8.52
N PRO A 407 20.55 21.08 -8.40
CA PRO A 407 21.02 22.06 -7.43
C PRO A 407 20.42 21.88 -6.03
N TYR A 408 21.26 22.02 -5.01
CA TYR A 408 20.89 21.88 -3.60
C TYR A 408 20.55 23.23 -2.95
N PRO A 409 19.66 23.30 -1.95
CA PRO A 409 19.50 24.51 -1.14
C PRO A 409 20.79 24.84 -0.38
N LEU A 410 20.95 26.11 0.02
CA LEU A 410 22.06 26.59 0.85
C LEU A 410 21.56 26.90 2.27
N VAL A 411 22.27 26.45 3.29
CA VAL A 411 22.02 26.86 4.69
C VAL A 411 23.29 27.44 5.30
N LEU A 412 23.22 28.65 5.84
CA LEU A 412 24.30 29.24 6.64
C LEU A 412 23.99 29.11 8.14
N LEU A 413 24.96 28.64 8.93
CA LEU A 413 24.85 28.49 10.37
C LEU A 413 25.80 29.47 11.06
N LEU A 414 25.30 30.30 11.97
CA LEU A 414 26.10 31.27 12.72
C LEU A 414 26.07 30.96 14.22
N HIS A 415 27.25 30.73 14.80
CA HIS A 415 27.38 30.55 16.24
C HIS A 415 27.15 31.85 17.02
N GLY A 416 26.89 31.70 18.32
CA GLY A 416 26.67 32.81 19.24
C GLY A 416 27.92 33.56 19.68
N ASN A 417 27.75 34.38 20.72
CA ASN A 417 28.85 35.06 21.39
C ASN A 417 29.43 34.13 22.46
N HIS A 418 30.69 33.74 22.31
CA HIS A 418 31.40 32.89 23.26
C HIS A 418 32.90 33.25 23.22
N GLY A 419 33.66 32.81 24.23
CA GLY A 419 35.12 32.89 24.22
C GLY A 419 35.71 32.37 22.91
N ASN A 420 36.66 33.13 22.35
CA ASN A 420 37.34 32.83 21.09
C ASN A 420 38.81 32.41 21.30
N CYS A 421 39.30 32.46 22.54
CA CYS A 421 40.66 32.08 22.93
C CYS A 421 40.65 30.90 23.91
N ARG A 422 40.99 29.71 23.44
CA ARG A 422 41.07 28.49 24.24
C ARG A 422 42.42 28.33 24.94
N PRO A 423 42.48 28.26 26.28
CA PRO A 423 43.74 28.14 27.02
C PRO A 423 44.39 26.78 26.79
N SER A 424 45.72 26.75 26.58
CA SER A 424 46.46 25.49 26.37
C SER A 424 46.56 24.61 27.62
N TRP A 425 46.27 25.17 28.79
CA TRP A 425 46.30 24.49 30.10
C TRP A 425 44.92 23.96 30.54
N GLY A 426 43.89 24.10 29.71
CA GLY A 426 42.51 23.75 30.05
C GLY A 426 41.77 24.85 30.83
N GLY A 427 40.46 24.71 30.94
CA GLY A 427 39.56 25.74 31.47
C GLY A 427 38.61 26.28 30.39
N ASP A 428 37.81 27.27 30.77
CA ASP A 428 36.84 27.89 29.89
C ASP A 428 37.49 28.82 28.86
N ASP A 429 36.86 28.93 27.69
CA ASP A 429 37.38 29.73 26.59
C ASP A 429 37.27 31.22 26.92
N GLN A 430 38.37 31.94 26.76
CA GLN A 430 38.49 33.34 27.16
C GLN A 430 38.02 34.28 26.06
N CYS A 431 37.46 35.41 26.49
CA CYS A 431 36.99 36.44 25.60
C CYS A 431 38.11 37.42 25.19
N SER A 432 38.34 37.54 23.88
CA SER A 432 39.31 38.47 23.30
C SER A 432 38.68 39.22 22.12
N GLN A 433 38.82 40.54 22.09
CA GLN A 433 38.36 41.35 20.96
C GLN A 433 39.38 41.27 19.81
N THR A 434 39.19 40.30 18.92
CA THR A 434 40.04 40.07 17.74
C THR A 434 39.46 40.80 16.53
N GLN A 435 40.28 41.11 15.52
CA GLN A 435 39.81 41.69 14.24
C GLN A 435 39.51 40.62 13.18
N ASP A 436 40.02 39.41 13.38
CA ASP A 436 39.85 38.26 12.51
C ASP A 436 39.32 37.04 13.30
N HIS A 437 39.22 35.90 12.62
CA HIS A 437 38.75 34.65 13.21
C HIS A 437 39.69 34.07 14.28
N GLU A 438 40.95 34.53 14.34
CA GLU A 438 42.03 33.90 15.10
C GLU A 438 42.20 34.50 16.50
N CYS A 439 42.60 33.66 17.46
CA CYS A 439 43.09 34.13 18.76
C CYS A 439 44.60 34.42 18.68
N HIS A 440 45.00 35.62 19.08
CA HIS A 440 46.40 36.06 19.05
C HIS A 440 47.10 36.07 20.42
N TRP A 441 46.43 35.60 21.49
CA TRP A 441 46.98 35.64 22.84
C TRP A 441 48.01 34.52 23.07
N PRO A 442 49.19 34.82 23.64
CA PRO A 442 50.19 33.80 23.97
C PRO A 442 49.64 32.74 24.93
N GLY A 443 49.87 31.46 24.61
CA GLY A 443 49.36 30.33 25.42
C GLY A 443 47.89 29.97 25.14
N PHE A 444 47.26 30.62 24.15
CA PHE A 444 45.92 30.31 23.70
C PHE A 444 45.93 29.79 22.25
N SER A 445 44.90 29.02 21.92
CA SER A 445 44.56 28.61 20.56
C SER A 445 43.20 29.20 20.19
N THR A 446 42.92 29.36 18.91
CA THR A 446 41.59 29.79 18.45
C THR A 446 40.54 28.78 18.86
N THR A 447 39.49 29.20 19.55
CA THR A 447 38.30 28.37 19.75
C THR A 447 37.61 28.16 18.41
N PRO A 448 37.41 26.91 17.97
CA PRO A 448 36.82 26.60 16.67
C PRO A 448 35.28 26.67 16.75
N ASN A 449 34.76 27.86 17.07
CA ASN A 449 33.33 28.07 17.33
C ASN A 449 32.43 27.71 16.12
N ALA A 450 32.93 27.83 14.89
CA ALA A 450 32.21 27.43 13.69
C ALA A 450 32.15 25.91 13.55
N GLU A 451 33.24 25.20 13.84
CA GLU A 451 33.31 23.74 13.84
C GLU A 451 32.31 23.13 14.84
N GLY A 452 32.02 23.85 15.92
CA GLY A 452 30.99 23.54 16.90
C GLY A 452 29.58 23.26 16.38
N LEU A 453 29.23 23.80 15.21
CA LEU A 453 27.95 23.54 14.51
C LEU A 453 28.12 22.68 13.24
N ALA A 454 29.33 22.22 12.94
CA ALA A 454 29.60 21.43 11.73
C ALA A 454 28.84 20.10 11.72
N TYR A 455 28.53 19.53 12.89
CA TYR A 455 27.73 18.30 13.01
C TYR A 455 26.30 18.48 12.47
N LEU A 456 25.69 19.67 12.64
CA LEU A 456 24.41 20.00 12.01
C LEU A 456 24.56 20.11 10.49
N ALA A 457 25.65 20.74 10.04
CA ALA A 457 25.94 20.87 8.62
C ALA A 457 26.19 19.50 7.94
N GLU A 458 26.78 18.54 8.65
CA GLU A 458 26.95 17.15 8.19
C GLU A 458 25.59 16.45 8.03
N THR A 459 24.72 16.54 9.03
CA THR A 459 23.36 15.98 8.97
C THR A 459 22.53 16.61 7.85
N LEU A 460 22.61 17.93 7.67
CA LEU A 460 21.96 18.62 6.55
C LEU A 460 22.52 18.20 5.19
N ALA A 461 23.84 18.03 5.07
CA ALA A 461 24.49 17.56 3.86
C ALA A 461 24.05 16.15 3.46
N ALA A 462 23.98 15.22 4.43
CA ALA A 462 23.48 13.86 4.18
C ALA A 462 22.00 13.85 3.71
N ASN A 463 21.23 14.87 4.10
CA ASN A 463 19.84 15.10 3.68
C ASN A 463 19.70 15.97 2.41
N GLY A 464 20.80 16.31 1.72
CA GLY A 464 20.74 17.03 0.44
C GLY A 464 20.67 18.54 0.57
N VAL A 465 21.44 19.12 1.49
CA VAL A 465 21.62 20.57 1.65
C VAL A 465 23.10 20.90 1.58
N VAL A 466 23.49 22.00 0.93
CA VAL A 466 24.84 22.55 1.16
C VAL A 466 24.78 23.43 2.40
N ALA A 467 25.53 23.06 3.44
CA ALA A 467 25.48 23.73 4.73
C ALA A 467 26.85 24.31 5.09
N VAL A 468 26.85 25.52 5.67
CA VAL A 468 28.07 26.28 5.94
C VAL A 468 27.99 26.84 7.34
N SER A 469 28.83 26.35 8.23
CA SER A 469 29.00 26.97 9.54
C SER A 469 30.00 28.12 9.43
N VAL A 470 29.53 29.34 9.62
CA VAL A 470 30.32 30.56 9.53
C VAL A 470 30.86 30.95 10.90
N SER A 471 32.05 31.55 10.93
CA SER A 471 32.57 32.07 12.20
C SER A 471 32.24 33.54 12.41
N GLY A 472 31.65 33.82 13.58
CA GLY A 472 31.53 35.14 14.18
C GLY A 472 32.66 35.50 15.16
N ASN A 473 33.79 34.78 15.21
CA ASN A 473 34.88 35.05 16.18
C ASN A 473 35.37 36.50 16.17
N ALA A 474 35.50 37.10 14.99
CA ALA A 474 35.96 38.48 14.85
C ALA A 474 34.99 39.51 15.46
N VAL A 475 33.73 39.14 15.66
CA VAL A 475 32.67 39.98 16.25
C VAL A 475 32.21 39.44 17.62
N ASN A 476 32.89 38.43 18.17
CA ASN A 476 32.67 37.99 19.55
C ASN A 476 33.24 39.00 20.57
N CYS A 477 32.79 38.84 21.81
CA CYS A 477 33.27 39.55 23.00
C CYS A 477 33.11 41.08 22.90
N ARG A 478 32.02 41.50 22.26
CA ARG A 478 31.63 42.90 22.08
C ARG A 478 30.16 43.04 22.42
N ASP A 479 29.83 44.09 23.15
CA ASP A 479 28.56 44.19 23.86
C ASP A 479 27.34 44.06 22.93
N ASP A 480 27.34 44.70 21.76
CA ASP A 480 26.12 44.85 20.94
C ASP A 480 26.27 44.51 19.44
N TYR A 481 27.24 43.66 19.08
CA TYR A 481 27.55 43.36 17.67
C TYR A 481 26.61 42.32 17.03
N ILE A 482 25.30 42.59 17.01
CA ILE A 482 24.27 41.69 16.47
C ILE A 482 23.90 42.05 15.03
N LEU A 483 23.75 43.34 14.74
CA LEU A 483 23.51 43.80 13.38
C LEU A 483 24.77 43.61 12.50
N GLU A 484 25.96 43.74 13.08
CA GLU A 484 27.25 43.41 12.45
C GLU A 484 27.35 41.92 12.09
N ARG A 485 26.85 41.03 12.96
CA ARG A 485 26.74 39.59 12.65
C ARG A 485 25.80 39.34 11.48
N THR A 486 24.71 40.11 11.40
CA THR A 486 23.78 40.04 10.27
C THR A 486 24.48 40.47 8.98
N GLU A 487 25.24 41.58 8.99
CA GLU A 487 26.02 42.03 7.83
C GLU A 487 27.12 41.04 7.42
N LEU A 488 27.77 40.40 8.39
CA LEU A 488 28.72 39.32 8.16
C LEU A 488 28.08 38.18 7.37
N LEU A 489 26.89 37.71 7.81
CA LEU A 489 26.10 36.69 7.11
C LEU A 489 25.72 37.12 5.68
N ILE A 490 25.26 38.36 5.50
CA ILE A 490 24.90 38.88 4.17
C ILE A 490 26.13 38.92 3.25
N GLU A 491 27.31 39.28 3.76
CA GLU A 491 28.55 39.24 2.97
C GLU A 491 28.95 37.81 2.60
N HIS A 492 28.76 36.83 3.48
CA HIS A 492 28.91 35.42 3.12
C HIS A 492 27.98 35.02 1.97
N LEU A 493 26.70 35.44 1.99
CA LEU A 493 25.77 35.18 0.88
C LEU A 493 26.24 35.83 -0.44
N ARG A 494 26.85 37.02 -0.42
CA ARG A 494 27.44 37.64 -1.62
C ARG A 494 28.59 36.80 -2.19
N ARG A 495 29.44 36.24 -1.33
CA ARG A 495 30.53 35.34 -1.75
C ARG A 495 29.98 34.04 -2.33
N TRP A 496 29.02 33.40 -1.66
CA TRP A 496 28.35 32.21 -2.16
C TRP A 496 27.66 32.43 -3.50
N ARG A 497 26.97 33.56 -3.68
CA ARG A 497 26.40 33.95 -4.98
C ARG A 497 27.46 34.02 -6.07
N THR A 498 28.65 34.51 -5.77
CA THR A 498 29.75 34.57 -6.73
C THR A 498 30.24 33.16 -7.08
N TRP A 499 30.53 32.32 -6.09
CA TRP A 499 31.02 30.95 -6.32
C TRP A 499 30.01 30.07 -7.07
N VAL A 500 28.72 30.25 -6.82
CA VAL A 500 27.65 29.48 -7.47
C VAL A 500 27.38 29.94 -8.91
N VAL A 501 27.53 31.23 -9.20
CA VAL A 501 27.20 31.77 -10.53
C VAL A 501 28.40 31.77 -11.47
N THR A 502 29.56 32.26 -11.00
CA THR A 502 30.75 32.46 -11.84
C THR A 502 31.92 31.58 -11.45
N GLY A 503 31.90 31.01 -10.24
CA GLY A 503 33.06 30.33 -9.67
C GLY A 503 34.17 31.30 -9.25
N GLY A 504 35.32 30.75 -8.89
CA GLY A 504 36.50 31.49 -8.45
C GLY A 504 37.11 30.92 -7.16
N GLU A 505 38.26 31.45 -6.76
CA GLU A 505 38.92 31.04 -5.51
C GLU A 505 37.99 31.22 -4.29
N PRO A 506 38.02 30.30 -3.31
CA PRO A 506 38.91 29.14 -3.21
C PRO A 506 38.36 27.86 -3.88
N PHE A 507 37.19 27.92 -4.52
CA PHE A 507 36.47 26.72 -4.96
C PHE A 507 36.55 26.43 -6.46
N GLY A 508 37.14 27.33 -7.25
CA GLY A 508 37.15 27.22 -8.71
C GLY A 508 35.73 27.08 -9.25
N SER A 509 35.47 26.03 -10.02
CA SER A 509 34.15 25.74 -10.59
C SER A 509 33.30 24.77 -9.77
N THR A 510 33.75 24.34 -8.59
CA THR A 510 33.15 23.24 -7.81
C THR A 510 31.65 23.42 -7.56
N PHE A 511 31.23 24.63 -7.18
CA PHE A 511 29.83 24.92 -6.85
C PHE A 511 29.03 25.58 -7.98
N VAL A 512 29.62 25.77 -9.17
CA VAL A 512 28.97 26.49 -10.27
C VAL A 512 27.72 25.73 -10.72
N GLY A 513 26.55 26.37 -10.59
CA GLY A 513 25.25 25.78 -10.90
C GLY A 513 24.83 24.61 -10.02
N ARG A 514 25.51 24.36 -8.89
CA ARG A 514 25.23 23.22 -7.99
C ARG A 514 24.37 23.57 -6.79
N ILE A 515 24.10 24.85 -6.57
CA ILE A 515 23.34 25.36 -5.43
C ILE A 515 22.23 26.26 -5.97
N ASP A 516 21.03 26.10 -5.43
CA ASP A 516 19.88 26.96 -5.69
C ASP A 516 19.75 27.99 -4.58
N LEU A 517 20.22 29.21 -4.85
CA LEU A 517 20.22 30.31 -3.88
C LEU A 517 18.84 30.95 -3.68
N ALA A 518 17.84 30.61 -4.50
CA ALA A 518 16.45 30.95 -4.21
C ALA A 518 15.90 30.14 -3.03
N ARG A 519 16.60 29.06 -2.63
CA ARG A 519 16.26 28.18 -1.50
C ARG A 519 17.36 28.29 -0.44
N THR A 520 17.47 29.47 0.16
CA THR A 520 18.43 29.74 1.25
C THR A 520 17.76 29.67 2.61
N GLY A 521 18.37 28.95 3.55
CA GLY A 521 18.02 28.95 4.96
C GLY A 521 19.12 29.56 5.84
N LEU A 522 18.74 30.02 7.03
CA LEU A 522 19.68 30.47 8.05
C LEU A 522 19.46 29.73 9.37
N VAL A 523 20.54 29.42 10.08
CA VAL A 523 20.52 28.88 11.44
C VAL A 523 21.41 29.75 12.31
N GLY A 524 20.96 30.09 13.51
CA GLY A 524 21.75 30.92 14.40
C GLY A 524 21.59 30.52 15.84
N HIS A 525 22.66 30.56 16.62
CA HIS A 525 22.64 30.28 18.06
C HIS A 525 22.88 31.55 18.87
N SER A 526 22.16 31.78 19.98
CA SER A 526 22.37 32.93 20.88
C SER A 526 22.26 34.27 20.14
N ARG A 527 23.24 35.17 20.28
CA ARG A 527 23.36 36.39 19.45
C ARG A 527 23.40 36.14 17.94
N GLY A 528 23.88 34.96 17.53
CA GLY A 528 23.78 34.50 16.15
C GLY A 528 22.34 34.17 15.73
N GLY A 529 21.52 33.67 16.66
CA GLY A 529 20.09 33.40 16.50
C GLY A 529 19.27 34.68 16.28
N GLU A 530 19.59 35.74 17.03
CA GLU A 530 19.03 37.07 16.78
C GLU A 530 19.45 37.60 15.41
N ALA A 531 20.75 37.52 15.09
CA ALA A 531 21.30 38.01 13.82
C ALA A 531 20.66 37.33 12.59
N VAL A 532 20.46 36.02 12.61
CA VAL A 532 19.79 35.33 11.49
C VAL A 532 18.32 35.74 11.36
N SER A 533 17.68 36.15 12.46
CA SER A 533 16.28 36.62 12.45
C SER A 533 16.15 38.02 11.84
N HIS A 534 17.20 38.85 11.86
CA HIS A 534 17.28 40.10 11.08
C HIS A 534 17.62 39.89 9.59
N GLY A 535 18.20 38.75 9.24
CA GLY A 535 18.67 38.41 7.89
C GLY A 535 17.66 38.68 6.77
N PRO A 536 16.39 38.22 6.87
CA PRO A 536 15.37 38.45 5.84
C PRO A 536 15.10 39.93 5.57
N ALA A 537 14.86 40.72 6.62
CA ALA A 537 14.61 42.16 6.49
C ALA A 537 15.85 42.88 5.92
N ARG A 538 17.04 42.47 6.37
CA ARG A 538 18.28 43.03 5.87
C ARG A 538 18.51 42.73 4.39
N LEU A 539 18.25 41.50 3.94
CA LEU A 539 18.36 41.13 2.53
C LEU A 539 17.33 41.88 1.67
N ALA A 540 16.10 42.06 2.17
CA ALA A 540 15.10 42.87 1.48
C ALA A 540 15.55 44.33 1.31
N ALA A 541 16.22 44.90 2.30
CA ALA A 541 16.73 46.27 2.25
C ALA A 541 17.92 46.46 1.29
N ALA A 542 18.78 45.46 1.12
CA ALA A 542 19.80 45.47 0.05
C ALA A 542 19.90 44.11 -0.64
N PRO A 543 19.07 43.88 -1.69
CA PRO A 543 18.95 42.59 -2.35
C PRO A 543 20.24 42.11 -3.00
N ILE A 544 20.47 40.79 -2.94
CA ILE A 544 21.50 40.10 -3.71
C ILE A 544 20.79 39.35 -4.85
N PRO A 545 21.11 39.64 -6.14
CA PRO A 545 20.42 38.99 -7.26
C PRO A 545 20.50 37.46 -7.22
N GLY A 546 19.34 36.81 -7.27
CA GLY A 546 19.19 35.36 -7.26
C GLY A 546 19.25 34.71 -5.88
N VAL A 547 19.33 35.48 -4.80
CA VAL A 547 19.32 34.98 -3.42
C VAL A 547 17.96 35.27 -2.78
N THR A 548 17.37 34.28 -2.12
CA THR A 548 16.17 34.43 -1.30
C THR A 548 16.32 33.62 -0.03
N ILE A 549 16.14 34.27 1.12
CA ILE A 549 16.04 33.60 2.42
C ILE A 549 14.58 33.18 2.59
N GLY A 550 14.32 31.88 2.57
CA GLY A 550 12.96 31.33 2.70
C GLY A 550 12.66 30.77 4.09
N SER A 551 13.69 30.43 4.87
CA SER A 551 13.54 29.74 6.14
C SER A 551 14.63 30.13 7.14
N VAL A 552 14.27 30.28 8.41
CA VAL A 552 15.19 30.59 9.51
C VAL A 552 14.91 29.65 10.69
N PHE A 553 15.97 29.15 11.33
CA PHE A 553 15.89 28.35 12.54
C PHE A 553 16.81 28.93 13.62
N ALA A 554 16.26 29.50 14.67
CA ALA A 554 17.01 30.08 15.77
C ALA A 554 17.16 29.08 16.92
N ILE A 555 18.34 29.02 17.52
CA ILE A 555 18.65 28.19 18.69
C ILE A 555 18.96 29.16 19.83
N ALA A 556 18.16 29.13 20.89
CA ALA A 556 18.36 29.99 22.06
C ALA A 556 18.67 31.46 21.73
N PRO A 557 17.93 32.12 20.80
CA PRO A 557 18.29 33.46 20.34
C PRO A 557 18.18 34.51 21.45
N THR A 558 19.06 35.52 21.42
CA THR A 558 18.82 36.77 22.14
C THR A 558 17.75 37.62 21.44
N ASP A 559 17.21 38.63 22.10
CA ASP A 559 16.16 39.53 21.58
C ASP A 559 16.44 41.02 21.88
N TYR A 560 17.71 41.44 21.80
CA TYR A 560 18.10 42.81 22.19
C TYR A 560 17.62 43.89 21.20
N HIS A 561 17.40 43.54 19.93
CA HIS A 561 16.98 44.44 18.86
C HIS A 561 15.59 44.09 18.28
N GLU A 562 14.82 43.26 18.98
CA GLU A 562 13.43 42.95 18.66
C GLU A 562 13.19 42.53 17.18
N PRO A 563 13.91 41.54 16.63
CA PRO A 563 13.66 41.08 15.25
C PRO A 563 12.21 40.62 15.05
N SER A 564 11.67 40.88 13.86
CA SER A 564 10.38 40.36 13.40
C SER A 564 10.55 39.63 12.06
N PRO A 565 10.84 38.32 12.06
CA PRO A 565 11.08 37.53 10.86
C PRO A 565 9.78 37.11 10.13
N ALA A 566 8.78 37.99 10.08
CA ALA A 566 7.42 37.63 9.64
C ALA A 566 7.33 37.17 8.17
N ALA A 567 8.28 37.57 7.32
CA ALA A 567 8.26 37.32 5.87
C ALA A 567 8.69 35.91 5.43
N VAL A 568 9.27 35.11 6.34
CA VAL A 568 9.87 33.80 6.04
C VAL A 568 9.30 32.72 6.95
N ALA A 569 9.49 31.43 6.62
CA ALA A 569 9.27 30.39 7.62
C ALA A 569 10.26 30.58 8.77
N TRP A 570 9.81 30.53 10.03
CA TRP A 570 10.68 30.78 11.18
C TRP A 570 10.41 29.76 12.29
N ALA A 571 11.48 29.15 12.81
CA ALA A 571 11.40 28.24 13.94
C ALA A 571 12.42 28.59 15.03
N VAL A 572 12.12 28.21 16.27
CA VAL A 572 12.99 28.46 17.42
C VAL A 572 13.03 27.32 18.43
N VAL A 573 14.21 27.09 19.00
CA VAL A 573 14.39 26.28 20.21
C VAL A 573 14.60 27.22 21.39
N ALA A 574 13.75 27.11 22.41
CA ALA A 574 13.85 27.83 23.67
C ALA A 574 14.30 26.85 24.77
N PRO A 575 15.57 26.89 25.22
CA PRO A 575 16.06 25.97 26.25
C PRO A 575 15.55 26.36 27.64
N GLY A 576 15.21 25.38 28.47
CA GLY A 576 14.67 25.64 29.82
C GLY A 576 15.72 25.97 30.88
N CYS A 577 16.90 25.37 30.81
CA CYS A 577 18.03 25.63 31.71
C CYS A 577 19.07 26.58 31.11
N ASP A 578 18.60 27.54 30.31
CA ASP A 578 19.44 28.52 29.66
C ASP A 578 19.96 29.54 30.69
N GLY A 579 21.27 29.49 30.98
CA GLY A 579 21.92 30.40 31.92
C GLY A 579 22.40 31.70 31.28
N ASP A 580 22.54 31.73 29.95
CA ASP A 580 23.08 32.87 29.21
C ASP A 580 21.97 33.79 28.68
N VAL A 581 20.80 33.22 28.36
CA VAL A 581 19.70 33.91 27.71
C VAL A 581 18.40 33.62 28.46
N PRO A 582 17.68 34.65 28.96
CA PRO A 582 16.37 34.47 29.55
C PRO A 582 15.39 33.79 28.61
N THR A 583 14.60 32.84 29.11
CA THR A 583 13.58 32.10 28.36
C THR A 583 12.61 33.00 27.59
N SER A 584 12.37 34.23 28.07
CA SER A 584 11.52 35.23 27.42
C SER A 584 12.04 35.72 26.07
N HIS A 585 13.34 35.71 25.80
CA HIS A 585 13.90 36.19 24.53
C HIS A 585 13.42 35.34 23.33
N PRO A 586 13.66 34.00 23.29
CA PRO A 586 13.11 33.14 22.23
C PRO A 586 11.59 33.25 22.04
N ILE A 587 10.86 33.31 23.16
CA ILE A 587 9.39 33.35 23.19
C ILE A 587 8.87 34.68 22.63
N ALA A 588 9.47 35.80 23.02
CA ALA A 588 9.07 37.12 22.55
C ALA A 588 9.24 37.26 21.04
N ILE A 589 10.32 36.71 20.46
CA ILE A 589 10.50 36.70 19.00
C ILE A 589 9.43 35.83 18.32
N TYR A 590 9.11 34.65 18.88
CA TYR A 590 8.05 33.80 18.33
C TYR A 590 6.72 34.55 18.28
N ASP A 591 6.29 35.13 19.40
CA ASP A 591 5.03 35.87 19.51
C ASP A 591 5.00 37.07 18.56
N ARG A 592 6.09 37.85 18.49
CA ARG A 592 6.22 38.99 17.56
C ARG A 592 6.18 38.56 16.09
N SER A 593 6.57 37.32 15.79
CA SER A 593 6.62 36.78 14.42
C SER A 593 5.28 36.24 13.92
N LEU A 594 4.27 36.09 14.79
CA LEU A 594 2.96 35.53 14.44
C LEU A 594 2.22 36.43 13.44
N GLN A 595 2.38 37.75 13.53
CA GLN A 595 1.65 38.70 12.69
C GLN A 595 2.55 39.39 11.64
N PRO A 596 2.07 39.61 10.40
CA PRO A 596 0.84 39.03 9.84
C PRO A 596 0.97 37.53 9.54
N PRO A 597 -0.15 36.79 9.37
CA PRO A 597 -0.11 35.41 8.89
C PRO A 597 0.46 35.31 7.46
N GLY A 598 0.78 34.10 7.01
CA GLY A 598 1.27 33.85 5.65
C GLY A 598 2.61 33.12 5.57
N ARG A 599 3.15 32.67 6.70
CA ARG A 599 4.30 31.76 6.78
C ARG A 599 4.21 30.89 8.03
N PRO A 600 4.72 29.64 8.03
CA PRO A 600 4.66 28.78 9.20
C PRO A 600 5.60 29.26 10.31
N ARG A 601 5.18 29.05 11.57
CA ARG A 601 5.97 29.28 12.78
C ARG A 601 6.04 28.02 13.61
N SER A 602 7.20 27.71 14.18
CA SER A 602 7.32 26.62 15.14
C SER A 602 8.23 27.01 16.29
N GLN A 603 7.83 26.73 17.51
CA GLN A 603 8.64 26.88 18.70
C GLN A 603 8.66 25.55 19.43
N VAL A 604 9.83 25.16 19.92
CA VAL A 604 9.93 24.10 20.92
C VAL A 604 10.57 24.66 22.17
N PHE A 605 9.84 24.60 23.27
CA PHE A 605 10.44 24.77 24.58
C PHE A 605 11.01 23.42 25.03
N PHE A 606 12.33 23.39 25.24
CA PHE A 606 13.08 22.19 25.56
C PHE A 606 13.44 22.18 27.04
N VAL A 607 12.60 21.49 27.81
CA VAL A 607 12.74 21.34 29.26
C VAL A 607 14.10 20.71 29.58
N GLY A 608 14.84 21.37 30.48
CA GLY A 608 16.14 20.87 30.96
C GLY A 608 17.34 21.20 30.06
N ALA A 609 17.14 21.66 28.83
CA ALA A 609 18.25 21.99 27.93
C ALA A 609 18.98 23.26 28.39
N ASN A 610 20.32 23.24 28.38
CA ASN A 610 21.15 24.41 28.65
C ASN A 610 21.49 25.19 27.37
N HIS A 611 22.13 26.37 27.52
CA HIS A 611 22.48 27.22 26.39
C HIS A 611 23.57 26.60 25.50
N ASN A 612 24.61 26.04 26.14
CA ASN A 612 25.87 25.77 25.46
C ASN A 612 25.91 24.45 24.70
N TYR A 613 25.19 23.42 25.14
CA TYR A 613 25.40 22.07 24.63
C TYR A 613 24.88 21.79 23.23
N PHE A 614 24.19 22.75 22.59
CA PHE A 614 23.91 22.71 21.16
C PHE A 614 25.17 22.89 20.30
N ASN A 615 26.26 23.41 20.86
CA ASN A 615 27.56 23.55 20.23
C ASN A 615 28.52 22.47 20.76
N THR A 616 29.24 21.75 19.88
CA THR A 616 30.15 20.68 20.31
C THR A 616 31.48 21.18 20.87
N GLU A 617 31.80 22.46 20.71
CA GLU A 617 33.06 23.07 21.12
C GLU A 617 32.96 23.87 22.42
N TRP A 618 31.76 24.20 22.86
CA TRP A 618 31.51 24.93 24.11
C TRP A 618 31.44 23.91 25.25
N ARG A 619 32.45 23.94 26.12
CA ARG A 619 32.75 22.84 27.06
C ARG A 619 32.13 23.02 28.43
N THR A 620 31.71 24.23 28.74
CA THR A 620 31.28 24.62 30.09
C THR A 620 29.77 24.64 30.15
N ASP A 621 29.22 24.03 31.20
CA ASP A 621 27.81 24.16 31.55
C ASP A 621 27.54 25.58 32.05
N ASP A 622 26.74 26.35 31.29
CA ASP A 622 26.35 27.72 31.64
C ASP A 622 25.36 27.77 32.80
N ASN A 623 24.67 26.67 33.10
CA ASN A 623 23.77 26.57 34.24
C ASN A 623 24.51 26.57 35.62
N GLN A 624 25.83 26.80 35.64
CA GLN A 624 26.66 26.88 36.86
C GLN A 624 26.82 28.31 37.42
N LEU A 625 26.55 29.36 36.64
CA LEU A 625 26.85 30.76 37.05
C LEU A 625 25.78 31.37 37.97
N GLU A 626 24.51 31.01 37.78
CA GLU A 626 23.37 31.48 38.62
C GLU A 626 22.40 30.35 39.01
N ARG A 627 22.64 29.11 38.54
CA ARG A 627 21.82 27.91 38.70
C ARG A 627 20.33 28.13 38.42
N VAL A 628 20.01 28.26 37.12
CA VAL A 628 18.63 28.34 36.60
C VAL A 628 17.85 27.06 36.92
N CYS A 629 18.52 25.91 36.82
CA CYS A 629 17.98 24.60 37.15
C CYS A 629 18.87 23.78 38.05
N ARG A 630 18.28 22.79 38.74
CA ARG A 630 19.07 21.75 39.42
C ARG A 630 19.71 20.84 38.38
N ASP A 631 20.94 20.39 38.67
CA ASP A 631 21.72 19.56 37.74
C ASP A 631 21.01 18.26 37.33
N ARG A 632 20.19 17.68 38.22
CA ARG A 632 19.39 16.48 37.92
C ARG A 632 18.26 16.70 36.91
N ASP A 633 17.87 17.95 36.72
CA ASP A 633 16.79 18.38 35.82
C ASP A 633 17.37 18.84 34.47
N GLN A 634 18.71 18.85 34.31
CA GLN A 634 19.37 19.20 33.05
C GLN A 634 19.42 18.03 32.07
N VAL A 635 19.32 18.36 30.78
CA VAL A 635 19.52 17.43 29.66
C VAL A 635 20.96 17.55 29.17
N GLY A 636 21.65 16.41 29.04
CA GLY A 636 23.04 16.39 28.59
C GLY A 636 23.19 16.74 27.10
N GLY A 637 24.39 17.16 26.70
CA GLY A 637 24.60 17.66 25.34
C GLY A 637 24.40 16.65 24.20
N GLU A 638 24.61 15.36 24.44
CA GLU A 638 24.30 14.35 23.43
C GLU A 638 22.79 14.27 23.15
N ALA A 639 21.96 14.37 24.19
CA ALA A 639 20.51 14.40 24.07
C ALA A 639 20.02 15.70 23.40
N GLN A 640 20.58 16.86 23.78
CA GLN A 640 20.26 18.13 23.13
C GLN A 640 20.53 18.12 21.62
N ARG A 641 21.69 17.60 21.22
CA ARG A 641 22.04 17.45 19.80
C ARG A 641 21.23 16.35 19.12
N GLY A 642 20.94 15.24 19.83
CA GLY A 642 20.08 14.16 19.34
C GLY A 642 18.65 14.62 19.01
N MET A 643 18.12 15.60 19.75
CA MET A 643 16.88 16.28 19.40
C MET A 643 17.06 17.22 18.20
N LEU A 644 18.08 18.09 18.25
CA LEU A 644 18.24 19.19 17.30
C LEU A 644 18.52 18.71 15.87
N GLU A 645 19.35 17.68 15.68
CA GLU A 645 19.76 17.20 14.35
C GLU A 645 18.58 16.76 13.47
N PRO A 646 17.74 15.77 13.86
CA PRO A 646 16.59 15.35 13.07
C PRO A 646 15.54 16.46 12.94
N THR A 647 15.37 17.28 13.99
CA THR A 647 14.41 18.40 13.99
C THR A 647 14.79 19.44 12.93
N LEU A 648 16.07 19.83 12.88
CA LEU A 648 16.57 20.81 11.90
C LEU A 648 16.48 20.27 10.46
N ALA A 649 16.81 18.99 10.26
CA ALA A 649 16.68 18.34 8.97
C ALA A 649 15.22 18.31 8.49
N ALA A 650 14.27 17.92 9.36
CA ALA A 650 12.85 17.91 9.06
C ALA A 650 12.30 19.31 8.77
N TRP A 651 12.73 20.32 9.52
CA TRP A 651 12.33 21.71 9.29
C TRP A 651 12.71 22.20 7.90
N PHE A 652 13.96 22.02 7.47
CA PHE A 652 14.39 22.47 6.15
C PHE A 652 13.86 21.59 5.01
N ALA A 653 13.63 20.29 5.25
CA ALA A 653 12.92 19.44 4.31
C ALA A 653 11.48 19.96 4.07
N GLY A 654 10.80 20.44 5.11
CA GLY A 654 9.45 21.00 5.02
C GLY A 654 9.38 22.43 4.46
N THR A 655 10.45 23.23 4.55
CA THR A 655 10.39 24.69 4.25
C THR A 655 11.26 25.14 3.08
N LEU A 656 12.31 24.40 2.71
CA LEU A 656 13.21 24.74 1.59
C LEU A 656 13.13 23.79 0.41
N VAL A 657 12.40 22.67 0.53
CA VAL A 657 12.20 21.74 -0.58
C VAL A 657 10.82 22.03 -1.20
N PRO A 658 10.72 22.26 -2.52
CA PRO A 658 9.44 22.46 -3.17
C PRO A 658 8.48 21.29 -2.92
N GLY A 659 7.25 21.58 -2.48
CA GLY A 659 6.27 20.56 -2.10
C GLY A 659 6.57 19.82 -0.79
N GLY A 660 7.62 20.22 -0.07
CA GLY A 660 7.89 19.74 1.28
C GLY A 660 6.74 20.08 2.23
N ARG A 661 6.54 19.23 3.23
CA ARG A 661 5.54 19.43 4.30
C ARG A 661 6.23 19.27 5.63
N LEU A 662 5.88 20.13 6.60
CA LEU A 662 6.37 19.99 7.97
C LEU A 662 5.83 18.70 8.58
N GLU A 663 6.68 18.00 9.31
CA GLU A 663 6.28 16.80 10.02
C GLU A 663 5.26 17.11 11.14
N PRO A 664 4.38 16.16 11.49
CA PRO A 664 3.33 16.37 12.49
C PRO A 664 3.83 16.92 13.83
N PHE A 665 4.98 16.46 14.32
CA PHE A 665 5.53 16.92 15.60
C PHE A 665 6.00 18.40 15.56
N LEU A 666 6.56 18.87 14.44
CA LEU A 666 6.93 20.28 14.23
C LEU A 666 5.70 21.20 14.16
N ARG A 667 4.55 20.63 13.79
CA ARG A 667 3.27 21.32 13.72
C ARG A 667 2.45 21.21 15.00
N ALA A 668 2.97 20.55 16.05
CA ALA A 668 2.24 20.23 17.28
C ALA A 668 0.97 19.37 17.06
N ASP A 669 0.91 18.59 15.98
CA ASP A 669 -0.21 17.66 15.71
C ASP A 669 -0.02 16.29 16.37
N GLY A 670 1.22 15.98 16.76
CA GLY A 670 1.60 14.68 17.30
C GLY A 670 2.69 14.81 18.36
N GLU A 671 2.93 13.70 19.04
CA GLU A 671 4.01 13.58 20.00
C GLU A 671 5.37 13.61 19.31
N THR A 672 6.43 13.83 20.10
CA THR A 672 7.80 13.71 19.62
C THR A 672 8.04 12.28 19.09
N PRO A 673 8.61 12.11 17.89
CA PRO A 673 8.90 10.79 17.34
C PRO A 673 9.82 9.98 18.29
N ARG A 674 9.46 8.73 18.60
CA ARG A 674 10.23 7.89 19.54
C ARG A 674 11.63 7.56 19.00
N GLY A 675 11.79 7.58 17.68
CA GLY A 675 13.12 7.47 17.06
C GLY A 675 14.06 8.62 17.46
N ILE A 676 13.55 9.84 17.68
CA ILE A 676 14.34 10.99 18.12
C ILE A 676 14.77 10.82 19.58
N GLU A 677 13.89 10.35 20.47
CA GLU A 677 14.24 10.03 21.85
C GLU A 677 15.27 8.91 21.95
N ALA A 678 15.13 7.86 21.12
CA ALA A 678 16.11 6.79 21.03
C ALA A 678 17.50 7.30 20.61
N LEU A 679 17.57 8.31 19.72
CA LEU A 679 18.81 8.98 19.34
C LEU A 679 19.37 9.86 20.46
N ALA A 680 18.50 10.55 21.19
CA ALA A 680 18.89 11.37 22.33
C ALA A 680 19.37 10.52 23.53
N GLY A 681 18.92 9.27 23.62
CA GLY A 681 19.27 8.32 24.69
C GLY A 681 18.48 8.53 25.99
N VAL A 682 17.55 9.48 26.01
CA VAL A 682 16.66 9.82 27.13
C VAL A 682 15.29 10.25 26.60
N GLU A 683 14.26 10.12 27.43
CA GLU A 683 12.94 10.72 27.15
C GLU A 683 13.05 12.25 27.16
N LEU A 684 12.33 12.92 26.26
CA LEU A 684 12.43 14.37 26.07
C LEU A 684 11.10 15.06 26.38
N ASP A 685 11.10 16.02 27.31
CA ASP A 685 9.96 16.94 27.48
C ASP A 685 10.10 18.12 26.51
N LEU A 686 9.41 18.01 25.37
CA LEU A 686 9.36 19.01 24.30
C LEU A 686 7.96 19.60 24.18
N ARG A 687 7.84 20.90 24.44
CA ARG A 687 6.55 21.61 24.39
C ARG A 687 6.49 22.44 23.12
N TRP A 688 5.72 21.93 22.17
CA TRP A 688 5.62 22.51 20.84
C TRP A 688 4.54 23.60 20.78
N SER A 689 4.89 24.70 20.13
CA SER A 689 3.97 25.73 19.68
C SER A 689 4.07 25.85 18.15
N HIS A 690 2.93 25.98 17.47
CA HIS A 690 2.89 26.09 16.02
C HIS A 690 1.80 27.05 15.56
N ALA A 691 2.14 27.89 14.58
CA ALA A 691 1.17 28.65 13.81
C ALA A 691 1.31 28.31 12.33
N ALA A 692 0.19 27.92 11.72
CA ALA A 692 0.16 27.55 10.30
C ALA A 692 0.32 28.78 9.39
N GLU A 693 0.71 28.52 8.14
CA GLU A 693 0.79 29.56 7.10
C GLU A 693 -0.59 30.17 6.82
N GLU A 694 -1.58 29.31 6.58
CA GLU A 694 -2.97 29.68 6.41
C GLU A 694 -3.75 29.39 7.69
N ARG A 695 -4.23 30.46 8.32
CA ARG A 695 -5.08 30.36 9.50
C ARG A 695 -6.03 31.53 9.58
N LEU A 696 -7.21 31.26 10.13
CA LEU A 696 -8.21 32.25 10.50
C LEU A 696 -8.18 32.40 12.01
N THR A 697 -7.79 33.57 12.49
CA THR A 697 -7.80 33.88 13.92
C THR A 697 -9.24 34.18 14.35
N ILE A 698 -9.74 33.34 15.27
CA ILE A 698 -11.02 33.52 15.95
C ILE A 698 -10.85 34.59 17.01
N ASP A 699 -9.84 34.45 17.87
CA ASP A 699 -9.54 35.40 18.94
C ASP A 699 -8.07 35.29 19.34
N ASP A 700 -7.40 36.42 19.45
CA ASP A 700 -6.02 36.57 19.94
C ASP A 700 -5.98 37.34 21.27
N PHE A 701 -7.15 37.75 21.78
CA PHE A 701 -7.36 38.52 22.98
C PHE A 701 -6.64 39.88 23.04
N SER A 702 -6.28 40.46 21.88
CA SER A 702 -5.53 41.72 21.74
C SER A 702 -6.32 43.01 22.12
N GLY A 703 -7.42 42.91 22.87
CA GLY A 703 -8.33 44.00 23.26
C GLY A 703 -8.54 44.17 24.78
N ALA A 704 -9.25 45.22 25.20
CA ALA A 704 -9.52 45.47 26.63
C ALA A 704 -10.60 44.52 27.21
N GLY A 705 -10.30 43.82 28.30
CA GLY A 705 -11.19 42.84 28.95
C GLY A 705 -11.13 41.44 28.31
N ALA A 706 -11.91 40.48 28.82
CA ALA A 706 -12.25 39.30 28.03
C ALA A 706 -13.22 39.81 26.95
N PRO A 707 -12.83 39.85 25.66
CA PRO A 707 -13.63 40.50 24.65
C PRO A 707 -14.97 39.76 24.56
N ALA A 708 -16.07 40.48 24.78
CA ALA A 708 -17.41 39.91 24.67
C ALA A 708 -17.75 39.47 23.23
N VAL A 709 -16.95 39.92 22.27
CA VAL A 709 -17.06 39.65 20.84
C VAL A 709 -15.67 39.34 20.30
N ASN A 710 -15.51 38.22 19.59
CA ASN A 710 -14.24 37.79 19.02
C ASN A 710 -13.91 38.50 17.69
N LEU A 711 -12.78 38.16 17.06
CA LEU A 711 -12.33 38.80 15.82
C LEU A 711 -13.20 38.45 14.59
N LEU A 712 -14.10 37.46 14.71
CA LEU A 712 -15.11 37.16 13.69
C LEU A 712 -16.36 38.05 13.83
N GLY A 713 -16.47 38.82 14.92
CA GLY A 713 -17.68 39.61 15.23
C GLY A 713 -18.75 38.82 16.00
N GLU A 714 -18.42 37.61 16.46
CA GLU A 714 -19.33 36.69 17.14
C GLU A 714 -19.14 36.72 18.67
N PRO A 715 -20.17 36.41 19.47
CA PRO A 715 -20.11 36.55 20.92
C PRO A 715 -19.25 35.48 21.60
N ASN A 716 -18.53 35.91 22.63
CA ASN A 716 -17.84 35.04 23.59
C ASN A 716 -18.66 34.95 24.88
N ALA A 717 -18.69 33.78 25.53
CA ALA A 717 -19.44 33.56 26.77
C ALA A 717 -18.66 32.67 27.75
N GLN A 718 -18.43 33.16 28.97
CA GLN A 718 -17.76 32.40 30.02
C GLN A 718 -18.68 32.27 31.23
N ILE A 719 -19.12 31.04 31.50
CA ILE A 719 -20.07 30.70 32.56
C ILE A 719 -19.36 29.81 33.57
N GLY A 720 -19.46 30.10 34.87
CA GLY A 720 -18.89 29.26 35.93
C GLY A 720 -17.35 29.33 36.05
N PHE A 721 -16.66 30.03 35.15
CA PHE A 721 -15.26 30.41 35.31
C PHE A 721 -15.13 31.78 35.96
N SER A 722 -14.13 31.94 36.82
CA SER A 722 -13.57 33.26 37.11
C SER A 722 -12.67 33.64 35.94
N THR A 723 -12.99 34.76 35.29
CA THR A 723 -12.25 35.28 34.14
C THR A 723 -11.59 36.60 34.46
N ALA A 724 -10.43 36.82 33.86
CA ALA A 724 -9.78 38.13 33.77
C ALA A 724 -9.07 38.21 32.43
N ARG A 725 -8.87 39.42 31.88
CA ARG A 725 -7.80 39.58 30.87
C ARG A 725 -6.51 39.20 31.56
N ALA A 726 -5.81 38.20 31.05
CA ALA A 726 -4.49 37.89 31.57
C ALA A 726 -3.51 38.95 31.05
N CYS A 727 -2.72 39.49 31.98
CA CYS A 727 -1.41 40.08 31.76
C CYS A 727 -1.23 41.52 31.24
N PHE A 728 -2.25 42.31 30.86
CA PHE A 728 -1.93 43.65 30.33
C PHE A 728 -1.94 44.83 31.33
N GLU A 729 -2.64 44.78 32.48
CA GLU A 729 -2.81 46.01 33.29
C GLU A 729 -2.75 45.88 34.83
N ASN A 730 -2.27 44.77 35.39
CA ASN A 730 -1.85 44.70 36.81
C ASN A 730 -0.81 43.59 37.07
N GLY A 731 0.10 43.40 36.11
CA GLY A 731 1.36 42.70 36.30
C GLY A 731 1.23 41.19 36.46
N CYS A 732 1.06 40.47 35.35
CA CYS A 732 1.56 39.10 35.37
C CYS A 732 2.97 39.15 35.93
N ASP A 733 3.15 38.44 37.04
CA ASP A 733 4.42 38.38 37.73
C ASP A 733 5.53 37.93 36.76
N ALA A 734 6.78 37.91 37.23
CA ALA A 734 7.94 37.56 36.42
C ALA A 734 7.91 36.14 35.78
N SER A 735 6.81 35.40 35.93
CA SER A 735 6.63 34.03 35.44
C SER A 735 5.99 33.96 34.04
N PHE A 736 5.40 35.04 33.51
CA PHE A 736 4.76 35.05 32.17
C PHE A 736 5.65 35.72 31.13
N ASP A 737 6.20 34.92 30.22
CA ASP A 737 7.28 35.29 29.30
C ASP A 737 6.80 35.79 27.92
N HIS A 738 5.49 36.02 27.76
CA HIS A 738 4.86 36.27 26.47
C HIS A 738 4.45 37.75 26.30
N PRO A 739 4.82 38.43 25.19
CA PRO A 739 4.27 39.75 24.85
C PRO A 739 2.83 39.69 24.30
N HIS A 740 2.32 38.49 24.02
CA HIS A 740 0.97 38.28 23.50
C HIS A 740 -0.07 38.17 24.63
N ASP A 741 -1.28 38.68 24.39
CA ASP A 741 -2.37 38.61 25.37
C ASP A 741 -2.91 37.17 25.52
N ALA A 742 -3.46 36.86 26.69
CA ALA A 742 -4.13 35.60 26.96
C ALA A 742 -5.38 35.78 27.84
N LEU A 743 -6.29 34.82 27.79
CA LEU A 743 -7.45 34.72 28.67
C LEU A 743 -7.12 33.81 29.87
N LEU A 744 -7.31 34.32 31.08
CA LEU A 744 -7.24 33.49 32.30
C LEU A 744 -8.58 32.83 32.55
N LEU A 745 -8.58 31.50 32.64
CA LEU A 745 -9.71 30.69 33.06
C LEU A 745 -9.38 29.99 34.37
N SER A 746 -10.09 30.32 35.45
CA SER A 746 -9.90 29.71 36.78
C SER A 746 -11.19 29.12 37.32
N TRP A 747 -11.11 27.94 37.96
CA TRP A 747 -12.23 27.23 38.56
C TRP A 747 -11.87 26.62 39.91
N ASP A 748 -12.84 26.57 40.83
CA ASP A 748 -12.70 26.04 42.18
C ASP A 748 -14.01 25.35 42.60
N GLY A 749 -14.28 24.21 41.97
CA GLY A 749 -15.54 23.47 42.01
C GLY A 749 -16.56 23.92 40.96
N GLY A 750 -17.58 23.09 40.71
CA GLY A 750 -18.67 23.37 39.77
C GLY A 750 -18.35 23.08 38.29
N ALA A 751 -19.39 23.07 37.45
CA ALA A 751 -19.28 22.95 36.00
C ALA A 751 -19.16 24.35 35.38
N GLY A 752 -18.01 24.63 34.76
CA GLY A 752 -17.70 25.85 34.02
C GLY A 752 -17.62 25.58 32.53
N THR A 753 -17.96 26.58 31.72
CA THR A 753 -17.86 26.53 30.26
C THR A 753 -17.43 27.89 29.73
N ALA A 754 -16.34 27.92 28.96
CA ALA A 754 -15.87 29.07 28.21
C ALA A 754 -16.11 28.78 26.73
N GLY A 755 -16.98 29.55 26.09
CA GLY A 755 -17.42 29.35 24.72
C GLY A 755 -17.13 30.54 23.82
N TRP A 756 -16.81 30.25 22.56
CA TRP A 756 -16.58 31.22 21.48
C TRP A 756 -17.49 30.84 20.31
N ALA A 757 -18.45 31.72 20.00
CA ALA A 757 -19.32 31.53 18.84
C ALA A 757 -18.54 31.77 17.54
N LEU A 758 -18.91 31.01 16.51
CA LEU A 758 -18.27 31.00 15.20
C LEU A 758 -19.26 31.41 14.10
N GLY A 759 -20.57 31.47 14.39
CA GLY A 759 -21.58 31.98 13.46
C GLY A 759 -21.85 31.04 12.28
N ALA A 760 -21.94 29.73 12.53
CA ALA A 760 -22.07 28.68 11.50
C ALA A 760 -20.97 28.76 10.43
N LEU A 761 -19.73 28.92 10.88
CA LEU A 761 -18.55 29.05 10.04
C LEU A 761 -18.29 27.76 9.25
N ASP A 762 -18.06 27.91 7.94
CA ASP A 762 -17.59 26.80 7.09
C ASP A 762 -16.11 26.51 7.36
N ALA A 763 -15.86 25.42 8.10
CA ALA A 763 -14.53 24.90 8.38
C ALA A 763 -14.20 23.65 7.54
N SER A 764 -14.94 23.36 6.48
CA SER A 764 -14.70 22.19 5.62
C SER A 764 -13.32 22.22 4.97
N GLY A 765 -12.79 23.41 4.66
CA GLY A 765 -11.44 23.63 4.13
C GLY A 765 -10.34 23.72 5.20
N ARG A 766 -10.64 23.48 6.47
CA ARG A 766 -9.70 23.60 7.59
C ARG A 766 -9.30 22.23 8.12
N ALA A 767 -8.03 22.10 8.49
CA ALA A 767 -7.45 20.87 9.00
C ALA A 767 -7.68 20.71 10.51
N ALA A 768 -7.52 21.80 11.25
CA ALA A 768 -7.58 21.79 12.71
C ALA A 768 -8.16 23.08 13.28
N LEU A 769 -8.80 22.96 14.45
CA LEU A 769 -8.94 24.08 15.38
C LEU A 769 -7.75 24.04 16.34
N SER A 770 -7.08 25.17 16.53
CA SER A 770 -5.91 25.27 17.40
C SER A 770 -6.06 26.39 18.41
N PHE A 771 -5.42 26.23 19.55
CA PHE A 771 -5.25 27.26 20.56
C PHE A 771 -3.95 27.02 21.32
N ARG A 772 -3.35 28.08 21.86
CA ARG A 772 -2.22 27.98 22.76
C ARG A 772 -2.68 27.98 24.20
N VAL A 773 -2.08 27.12 25.03
CA VAL A 773 -2.46 26.94 26.44
C VAL A 773 -1.26 26.67 27.33
N THR A 774 -1.34 27.14 28.58
CA THR A 774 -0.44 26.73 29.66
C THR A 774 -1.16 26.72 31.00
N SER A 775 -0.62 25.96 31.94
CA SER A 775 -1.05 25.93 33.34
C SER A 775 -0.61 27.21 34.05
N ARG A 776 -1.47 27.83 34.89
CA ARG A 776 -1.11 29.05 35.64
C ARG A 776 -0.57 28.70 37.04
N ILE A 777 0.49 29.39 37.47
CA ILE A 777 0.95 29.34 38.87
C ILE A 777 -0.06 30.11 39.73
N SER A 778 -0.73 29.44 40.65
CA SER A 778 -1.74 30.06 41.52
C SER A 778 -1.99 29.27 42.80
N THR A 779 -2.95 29.71 43.62
CA THR A 779 -3.43 28.92 44.77
C THR A 779 -4.36 27.76 44.37
N LEU A 780 -4.96 27.83 43.18
CA LEU A 780 -5.85 26.79 42.63
C LEU A 780 -5.07 25.67 41.95
N ASN A 781 -3.89 26.02 41.45
CA ASN A 781 -2.98 25.15 40.73
C ASN A 781 -1.56 25.46 41.20
N ASP A 782 -0.91 24.49 41.83
CA ASP A 782 0.47 24.64 42.29
C ASP A 782 1.48 24.76 41.14
N GLY A 783 1.00 24.66 39.90
CA GLY A 783 1.76 24.71 38.67
C GLY A 783 2.43 23.38 38.34
N LEU A 784 2.39 22.38 39.22
CA LEU A 784 3.08 21.10 39.06
C LEU A 784 2.14 19.96 38.68
N THR A 785 0.83 20.22 38.64
CA THR A 785 -0.18 19.24 38.24
C THR A 785 -0.65 19.50 36.81
N GLU A 786 -0.67 18.46 35.98
CA GLU A 786 -1.26 18.52 34.64
C GLU A 786 -2.71 19.00 34.73
N GLN A 787 -3.10 19.86 33.79
CA GLN A 787 -4.45 20.41 33.73
C GLN A 787 -5.26 19.64 32.70
N GLU A 788 -6.43 19.17 33.11
CA GLU A 788 -7.36 18.45 32.26
C GLU A 788 -8.69 19.19 32.17
N PHE A 789 -9.20 19.35 30.95
CA PHE A 789 -10.49 19.98 30.66
C PHE A 789 -11.08 19.38 29.38
N ALA A 790 -12.39 19.53 29.20
CA ALA A 790 -13.07 19.07 28.01
C ALA A 790 -12.95 20.11 26.89
N VAL A 791 -12.71 19.64 25.67
CA VAL A 791 -12.87 20.42 24.44
C VAL A 791 -14.18 20.02 23.79
N ARG A 792 -14.98 21.01 23.40
CA ARG A 792 -16.26 20.81 22.69
C ARG A 792 -16.29 21.58 21.38
N LEU A 793 -16.76 20.91 20.33
CA LEU A 793 -17.14 21.53 19.06
C LEU A 793 -18.62 21.29 18.82
N ILE A 794 -19.33 22.33 18.41
CA ILE A 794 -20.79 22.33 18.25
C ILE A 794 -21.09 22.88 16.86
N ASP A 795 -21.88 22.16 16.07
CA ASP A 795 -22.36 22.63 14.77
C ASP A 795 -23.70 23.39 14.89
N ALA A 796 -24.16 23.97 13.78
CA ALA A 796 -25.39 24.76 13.72
C ALA A 796 -26.66 23.96 14.02
N ASP A 797 -26.62 22.63 13.88
CA ASP A 797 -27.71 21.73 14.24
C ASP A 797 -27.71 21.35 15.73
N GLY A 798 -26.67 21.75 16.47
CA GLY A 798 -26.48 21.47 17.88
C GLY A 798 -25.84 20.10 18.18
N THR A 799 -25.29 19.43 17.17
CA THR A 799 -24.50 18.21 17.37
C THR A 799 -23.21 18.57 18.07
N VAL A 800 -22.87 17.83 19.13
CA VAL A 800 -21.70 18.09 19.98
C VAL A 800 -20.67 16.98 19.84
N VAL A 801 -19.42 17.38 19.60
CA VAL A 801 -18.23 16.53 19.76
C VAL A 801 -17.52 16.95 21.03
N GLU A 802 -17.35 16.06 22.00
CA GLU A 802 -16.69 16.33 23.28
C GLU A 802 -15.60 15.29 23.57
N PHE A 803 -14.42 15.75 24.00
CA PHE A 803 -13.33 14.87 24.43
C PHE A 803 -12.40 15.56 25.46
N PRO A 804 -11.67 14.79 26.28
CA PRO A 804 -10.61 15.31 27.14
C PRO A 804 -9.46 15.90 26.32
N VAL A 805 -8.91 17.06 26.72
CA VAL A 805 -7.77 17.68 26.03
C VAL A 805 -6.57 16.72 25.90
N SER A 806 -6.33 15.86 26.89
CA SER A 806 -5.26 14.85 26.88
C SER A 806 -5.39 13.82 25.75
N THR A 807 -6.57 13.67 25.15
CA THR A 807 -6.78 12.79 23.97
C THR A 807 -6.04 13.31 22.74
N VAL A 808 -5.83 14.63 22.67
CA VAL A 808 -5.15 15.31 21.56
C VAL A 808 -3.75 15.74 21.99
N ARG A 809 -3.62 16.33 23.18
CA ARG A 809 -2.36 16.85 23.69
C ARG A 809 -2.44 16.95 25.20
N ARG A 810 -1.49 16.36 25.92
CA ARG A 810 -1.33 16.63 27.35
C ARG A 810 -0.95 18.10 27.55
N VAL A 811 -1.54 18.74 28.54
CA VAL A 811 -1.13 20.07 29.00
C VAL A 811 -0.22 19.87 30.22
N PRO A 812 1.10 19.66 30.01
CA PRO A 812 2.05 19.37 31.07
C PRO A 812 2.05 20.41 32.17
N HIS A 813 2.45 19.93 33.35
CA HIS A 813 2.87 20.74 34.48
C HIS A 813 3.89 21.80 34.05
N LEU A 814 3.91 22.95 34.73
CA LEU A 814 4.92 23.97 34.53
C LEU A 814 6.31 23.43 34.79
N TYR A 815 7.25 24.00 34.06
CA TYR A 815 8.64 23.65 34.17
C TYR A 815 9.15 23.83 35.60
N ALA A 816 9.64 22.75 36.21
CA ALA A 816 10.10 22.72 37.59
C ALA A 816 11.55 23.23 37.73
N ALA A 817 11.84 24.43 37.25
CA ALA A 817 13.09 25.14 37.54
C ALA A 817 12.98 25.99 38.82
N GLU A 818 14.11 26.53 39.28
CA GLU A 818 14.12 27.49 40.39
C GLU A 818 13.37 28.80 40.02
N GLN A 819 13.25 29.09 38.72
CA GLN A 819 12.32 30.05 38.13
C GLN A 819 11.25 29.30 37.33
N ARG A 820 9.99 29.40 37.75
CA ARG A 820 8.86 28.77 37.04
C ARG A 820 8.40 29.69 35.92
N SER A 821 8.43 29.23 34.68
CA SER A 821 7.95 29.97 33.50
C SER A 821 6.67 29.37 32.95
N GLU A 822 5.70 30.22 32.63
CA GLU A 822 4.42 29.89 32.04
C GLU A 822 4.51 29.91 30.52
N VAL A 823 5.16 28.89 29.97
CA VAL A 823 5.37 28.77 28.52
C VAL A 823 4.14 28.14 27.86
N LEU A 824 3.57 28.85 26.89
CA LEU A 824 2.45 28.38 26.07
C LEU A 824 2.87 27.27 25.10
N GLN A 825 2.01 26.25 24.97
CA GLN A 825 2.10 25.21 23.95
C GLN A 825 0.84 25.19 23.10
N THR A 826 0.92 24.69 21.87
CA THR A 826 -0.25 24.56 21.00
C THR A 826 -0.96 23.23 21.22
N VAL A 827 -2.30 23.30 21.34
CA VAL A 827 -3.21 22.17 21.19
C VAL A 827 -3.83 22.28 19.80
N ARG A 828 -3.73 21.22 18.98
CA ARG A 828 -4.35 21.18 17.64
C ARG A 828 -5.37 20.06 17.55
N VAL A 829 -6.64 20.44 17.56
CA VAL A 829 -7.79 19.55 17.46
C VAL A 829 -8.05 19.22 15.97
N PRO A 830 -7.84 17.96 15.53
CA PRO A 830 -8.00 17.61 14.13
C PRO A 830 -9.49 17.53 13.77
N LEU A 831 -9.96 18.30 12.79
CA LEU A 831 -11.40 18.39 12.48
C LEU A 831 -11.90 17.17 11.69
N GLU A 832 -11.13 16.69 10.72
CA GLU A 832 -11.56 15.61 9.82
C GLU A 832 -11.77 14.26 10.53
N PRO A 833 -10.85 13.76 11.37
CA PRO A 833 -11.07 12.52 12.12
C PRO A 833 -12.27 12.62 13.08
N LEU A 834 -12.49 13.78 13.70
CA LEU A 834 -13.59 13.99 14.63
C LEU A 834 -14.96 13.88 13.96
N ALA A 835 -15.10 14.44 12.75
CA ALA A 835 -16.34 14.31 11.99
C ALA A 835 -16.63 12.84 11.60
N ALA A 836 -15.59 12.04 11.32
CA ALA A 836 -15.76 10.62 11.04
C ALA A 836 -16.21 9.83 12.28
N TRP A 837 -15.84 10.27 13.49
CA TRP A 837 -16.19 9.60 14.75
C TRP A 837 -17.55 10.01 15.32
N THR A 838 -18.11 11.14 14.88
CA THR A 838 -19.41 11.65 15.36
C THR A 838 -20.38 11.84 14.18
N PRO A 839 -21.14 10.79 13.80
CA PRO A 839 -22.09 10.87 12.70
C PRO A 839 -23.11 12.01 12.88
N GLY A 840 -23.30 12.81 11.84
CA GLY A 840 -24.19 13.97 11.85
C GLY A 840 -23.52 15.29 12.23
N PHE A 841 -22.24 15.28 12.64
CA PHE A 841 -21.50 16.52 12.90
C PHE A 841 -21.10 17.23 11.60
N GLU A 842 -21.62 18.45 11.39
CA GLU A 842 -21.42 19.23 10.17
C GLU A 842 -20.29 20.28 10.30
N ARG A 843 -19.09 19.92 9.84
CA ARG A 843 -17.94 20.87 9.79
C ARG A 843 -18.15 22.08 8.89
N ALA A 844 -19.09 22.01 7.95
CA ALA A 844 -19.43 23.12 7.06
C ALA A 844 -20.27 24.21 7.76
N ALA A 845 -20.70 23.96 9.00
CA ALA A 845 -21.51 24.87 9.79
C ALA A 845 -21.10 24.84 11.27
N LEU A 846 -19.80 25.00 11.57
CA LEU A 846 -19.34 25.07 12.96
C LEU A 846 -19.92 26.31 13.65
N ASP A 847 -20.69 26.11 14.71
CA ASP A 847 -21.37 27.18 15.43
C ASP A 847 -20.60 27.65 16.67
N ARG A 848 -19.97 26.73 17.41
CA ARG A 848 -19.32 27.08 18.68
C ARG A 848 -18.16 26.16 19.04
N PHE A 849 -17.12 26.76 19.60
CA PHE A 849 -16.05 26.07 20.31
C PHE A 849 -16.19 26.34 21.81
N GLU A 850 -16.03 25.31 22.66
CA GLU A 850 -16.04 25.48 24.11
C GLU A 850 -14.91 24.72 24.80
N LEU A 851 -14.42 25.31 25.90
CA LEU A 851 -13.64 24.65 26.94
C LEU A 851 -14.51 24.45 28.18
N GLY A 852 -14.63 23.22 28.65
CA GLY A 852 -15.49 22.85 29.78
C GLY A 852 -14.72 22.24 30.95
N THR A 853 -15.17 22.51 32.18
CA THR A 853 -14.74 21.77 33.39
C THR A 853 -15.74 20.64 33.68
N GLY A 854 -15.29 19.56 34.31
CA GLY A 854 -16.18 18.46 34.73
C GLY A 854 -15.74 17.04 34.33
N LEU A 855 -14.54 16.87 33.77
CA LEU A 855 -13.94 15.55 33.58
C LEU A 855 -13.30 15.06 34.89
N ALA A 856 -13.48 13.77 35.17
CA ALA A 856 -13.23 13.11 36.45
C ALA A 856 -11.90 13.50 37.13
N GLY A 857 -11.96 14.28 38.21
CA GLY A 857 -10.86 14.48 39.16
C GLY A 857 -10.28 15.90 39.25
N HIS A 858 -10.47 16.77 38.26
CA HIS A 858 -9.91 18.14 38.25
C HIS A 858 -10.93 19.17 38.75
N ALA A 859 -11.29 19.08 40.02
CA ALA A 859 -12.30 19.95 40.63
C ALA A 859 -11.87 21.43 40.71
N ARG A 860 -10.58 21.73 40.64
CA ARG A 860 -10.03 23.09 40.68
C ARG A 860 -8.84 23.21 39.73
N GLY A 861 -8.58 24.41 39.22
CA GLY A 861 -7.46 24.67 38.35
C GLY A 861 -7.47 26.08 37.78
N SER A 862 -6.39 26.41 37.07
CA SER A 862 -6.26 27.68 36.35
C SER A 862 -5.32 27.52 35.15
N ILE A 863 -5.77 28.05 34.01
CA ILE A 863 -5.06 27.99 32.72
C ILE A 863 -5.07 29.37 32.04
N LEU A 864 -4.07 29.60 31.20
CA LEU A 864 -4.01 30.71 30.26
C LEU A 864 -4.24 30.15 28.85
N VAL A 865 -5.10 30.79 28.07
CA VAL A 865 -5.45 30.39 26.70
C VAL A 865 -5.31 31.58 25.75
N THR A 866 -4.76 31.37 24.56
CA THR A 866 -4.66 32.40 23.51
C THR A 866 -4.63 31.79 22.11
N ASP A 867 -4.59 32.64 21.08
CA ASP A 867 -4.50 32.29 19.66
C ASP A 867 -5.47 31.19 19.24
N LEU A 868 -6.76 31.43 19.47
CA LEU A 868 -7.81 30.55 18.98
C LEU A 868 -7.90 30.72 17.46
N GLU A 869 -7.64 29.65 16.73
CA GLU A 869 -7.46 29.69 15.29
C GLU A 869 -8.07 28.46 14.60
N LEU A 870 -8.51 28.66 13.36
CA LEU A 870 -8.77 27.56 12.42
C LEU A 870 -7.67 27.53 11.38
N ALA A 871 -6.93 26.43 11.32
CA ALA A 871 -5.70 26.30 10.56
C ALA A 871 -5.81 25.26 9.44
N SER A 872 -5.15 25.53 8.32
CA SER A 872 -4.86 24.54 7.27
C SER A 872 -3.62 23.71 7.62
N TYR A 873 -3.32 22.68 6.82
CA TYR A 873 -2.15 21.79 7.01
C TYR A 873 -0.85 22.32 6.42
#